data_AF-Q53UB5-F1
#
_entry.id   AF-Q53UB5-F1
#
_cell.length_a   1.000
_cell.length_b   1.000
_cell.length_c   1.000
_cell.angle_alpha   90.00
_cell.angle_beta   90.00
_cell.angle_gamma   90.00
#
_symmetry.space_group_name_H-M   'P 1'
#
loop_
_entity.id
_entity.type
_entity.pdbx_description
1 polymer ?
#
loop_
_entity_poly.entity_id
_entity_poly.type
_entity_poly.pdbx_seq_one_letter_code
_entity_poly.pdbx_strand_id
1 'polypeptide(L)'
;MKSKTYLMIPLALTLFMAANKISADEQNQSLSASEVISSDATSVSELPATTAQISQEVRNNGQDSTIQLQQTQEQSDPITSTSETTVSSMKAATNGSPAKANETETVPSQASTASSVQTPDQILTVPSVKAETTSTADQLQSTSSAPLDQQTDAKRLSNKMTPASSVQARSSLTQDKQVQAQEVTSAVVEEKGIKLQYNGQIARNTKIQFAVWSARNDQDDLQWYTANNMGAAYAEFKNHREYGTYYVHTYANQNGKMIGLNATTLTIAQPQVQTNIQRKSATNFELTVSNVPNTISGIMVPVWSDQNGQDDIKWYNARKADDGSYKVLIDTKNHKNDLGHYEAHIYGYSTVTQSQIGLAVSSGFDRNDTRPNARISVANYDQNKTTFDVVVEGSSDTKTVSAVNIAVWSEDKGQDDLKWYSPKIVDNKATVTINIANHSNTSDKYNVHVYTDYTDGTHSGTILGAYQINKPLEKNTVSADLTSDGIALKLDSNTVTDYTKVRFAVWSDQNGQDDLKWYSANSDGTATAAYSNHSGYGLYHIHTYIIKDGKMVGLNGKTITINQPSAKVDIAKESDALYKVTVSNLPAYISSVVIPVWTDKNNQDDIQWIPATKQGDGTYAAQIQLADHNGETGHYNVHVYGQSKFDNKAVGLAATDGFNVAETRNAVIAASNYNASAGTIDMIVKQEAGGKAIKEVRIAAWSEADQSNLHWYVSSTIIDGKVTVTINEKNHQYIKGNYNIHVYVDYTDGTSSGTNIGNYSLNADKPAVALPSYFIDISSHNGIISVAEFNSLKQQGIQGVVVKLTEGTSYINPYASSQIANARAAGIKVSAYHYAHYTSAAGAQEEARYFANAARSFGLEASTVMVNDMEESSMVNNINNNVQAWQDEMRRQGYSNLIHYTMASWLDIRGGQVDTARFGINNFWVAHYAKGYTYMTQEEAKSLNYYANAAAWQYTSVSSKLSHALDENIDYTGRFTQQ
;
A
#
# COMPACT_ATOMS: atom_id res chain seq x y z
N MET A 1 36.22 5.75 45.46
CA MET A 1 36.26 5.31 46.89
C MET A 1 36.45 3.78 46.95
N LYS A 2 36.75 3.18 48.11
CA LYS A 2 37.12 1.75 48.23
C LYS A 2 35.97 0.87 48.76
N SER A 3 35.80 -0.31 48.15
CA SER A 3 35.16 -1.54 48.71
C SER A 3 33.64 -1.45 49.00
N LYS A 4 32.84 -2.52 48.94
CA LYS A 4 33.12 -3.98 49.02
C LYS A 4 32.34 -4.82 47.98
N THR A 5 32.71 -6.09 47.86
CA THR A 5 32.09 -7.13 47.00
C THR A 5 31.61 -8.32 47.85
N TYR A 6 30.81 -9.21 47.24
CA TYR A 6 30.33 -10.55 47.67
C TYR A 6 29.00 -10.63 48.46
N LEU A 7 28.00 -11.34 47.90
CA LEU A 7 27.74 -12.74 48.27
C LEU A 7 26.87 -13.53 47.24
N MET A 8 27.32 -14.76 46.91
CA MET A 8 26.63 -16.01 46.51
C MET A 8 25.46 -16.10 45.48
N ILE A 9 25.43 -17.29 44.82
CA ILE A 9 24.33 -17.88 44.02
C ILE A 9 24.11 -19.32 44.57
N PRO A 10 22.86 -19.77 44.77
CA PRO A 10 22.32 -20.95 44.05
C PRO A 10 20.88 -20.67 43.54
N LEU A 11 20.35 -21.12 42.39
CA LEU A 11 20.45 -22.35 41.58
C LEU A 11 19.29 -23.37 41.82
N ALA A 12 18.38 -23.44 40.83
CA ALA A 12 17.54 -24.58 40.40
C ALA A 12 16.24 -24.98 41.15
N LEU A 13 15.50 -25.89 40.47
CA LEU A 13 14.31 -26.69 40.85
C LEU A 13 12.91 -26.00 40.82
N THR A 14 11.83 -26.57 40.23
CA THR A 14 11.71 -27.73 39.29
C THR A 14 10.29 -27.86 38.66
N LEU A 15 10.23 -28.30 37.38
CA LEU A 15 9.32 -29.32 36.76
C LEU A 15 7.77 -29.21 36.96
N PHE A 16 6.89 -30.01 36.35
CA PHE A 16 6.96 -31.24 35.49
C PHE A 16 5.77 -31.16 34.46
N MET A 17 5.41 -32.06 33.53
CA MET A 17 5.72 -33.43 33.03
C MET A 17 5.25 -33.47 31.53
N ALA A 18 5.32 -34.52 30.69
CA ALA A 18 6.21 -35.67 30.41
C ALA A 18 5.43 -36.63 29.45
N ALA A 19 5.98 -37.50 28.58
CA ALA A 19 7.36 -37.80 28.19
C ALA A 19 7.45 -37.88 26.63
N ASN A 20 7.74 -38.95 25.86
CA ASN A 20 8.20 -40.32 26.13
C ASN A 20 8.96 -40.94 24.91
N LYS A 21 10.27 -41.26 25.06
CA LYS A 21 10.99 -42.44 24.50
C LYS A 21 11.16 -42.58 22.94
N ILE A 22 12.18 -43.24 22.35
CA ILE A 22 13.44 -43.87 22.84
C ILE A 22 14.50 -44.06 21.69
N SER A 23 15.78 -44.25 22.08
CA SER A 23 16.94 -44.84 21.33
C SER A 23 17.46 -44.29 19.98
N ALA A 24 18.76 -44.53 19.80
CA ALA A 24 19.51 -44.61 18.54
C ALA A 24 20.41 -45.87 18.61
N ASP A 25 20.94 -46.37 17.49
CA ASP A 25 22.32 -46.90 17.41
C ASP A 25 22.87 -47.16 15.97
N GLU A 26 24.18 -47.37 15.90
CA GLU A 26 25.08 -48.01 14.89
C GLU A 26 25.15 -47.62 13.38
N GLN A 27 26.35 -47.13 13.00
CA GLN A 27 27.29 -47.48 11.88
C GLN A 27 26.75 -48.14 10.57
N ASN A 28 27.33 -47.97 9.35
CA ASN A 28 28.75 -47.95 8.93
C ASN A 28 28.91 -47.77 7.37
N GLN A 29 30.13 -47.48 6.88
CA GLN A 29 30.66 -47.70 5.49
C GLN A 29 29.95 -47.03 4.26
N SER A 30 30.48 -47.11 3.02
CA SER A 30 31.72 -46.46 2.49
C SER A 30 31.86 -46.57 0.94
N LEU A 31 32.64 -45.64 0.32
CA LEU A 31 33.40 -45.75 -0.95
C LEU A 31 32.70 -45.75 -2.36
N SER A 32 33.43 -45.16 -3.34
CA SER A 32 33.37 -45.26 -4.82
C SER A 32 32.05 -44.89 -5.57
N ALA A 33 31.97 -44.09 -6.66
CA ALA A 33 32.87 -43.52 -7.69
C ALA A 33 32.90 -44.26 -9.07
N SER A 34 32.77 -43.47 -10.15
CA SER A 34 32.92 -43.83 -11.60
C SER A 34 31.85 -44.79 -12.20
N GLU A 35 31.52 -44.82 -13.51
CA GLU A 35 31.94 -44.00 -14.67
C GLU A 35 30.89 -43.97 -15.82
N VAL A 36 31.13 -43.03 -16.75
CA VAL A 36 30.67 -42.80 -18.14
C VAL A 36 30.02 -43.95 -18.95
N ILE A 37 29.00 -43.62 -19.80
CA ILE A 37 28.89 -43.96 -21.25
C ILE A 37 27.66 -43.28 -21.91
N SER A 38 27.73 -42.96 -23.20
CA SER A 38 26.70 -42.27 -24.02
C SER A 38 25.92 -43.20 -24.96
N SER A 39 24.70 -42.81 -25.38
CA SER A 39 24.02 -43.33 -26.59
C SER A 39 22.99 -42.33 -27.16
N ASP A 40 22.53 -42.58 -28.38
CA ASP A 40 22.00 -41.57 -29.32
C ASP A 40 20.46 -41.33 -29.34
N ALA A 41 20.11 -40.33 -30.15
CA ALA A 41 18.78 -39.90 -30.63
C ALA A 41 17.84 -41.05 -31.10
N THR A 42 16.53 -40.86 -31.33
CA THR A 42 15.80 -39.70 -31.92
C THR A 42 14.27 -39.86 -31.72
N SER A 43 13.49 -38.76 -31.73
CA SER A 43 12.28 -38.62 -32.61
C SER A 43 11.45 -37.33 -32.38
N VAL A 44 10.81 -36.88 -33.46
CA VAL A 44 10.08 -35.62 -33.70
C VAL A 44 8.64 -35.56 -33.15
N SER A 45 8.12 -34.34 -32.92
CA SER A 45 6.95 -33.78 -33.65
C SER A 45 6.64 -32.33 -33.24
N GLU A 46 5.96 -31.57 -34.12
CA GLU A 46 5.73 -30.12 -33.99
C GLU A 46 4.23 -29.72 -33.91
N LEU A 47 4.03 -28.49 -33.42
CA LEU A 47 2.97 -27.49 -33.69
C LEU A 47 1.76 -27.83 -34.58
N PRO A 48 0.59 -27.25 -34.23
CA PRO A 48 -0.38 -26.73 -35.19
C PRO A 48 -0.49 -25.18 -35.13
N ALA A 49 -0.88 -24.57 -36.25
CA ALA A 49 -1.24 -23.15 -36.34
C ALA A 49 -2.45 -22.96 -37.27
N THR A 50 -3.14 -21.83 -37.17
CA THR A 50 -4.03 -21.33 -38.25
C THR A 50 -4.19 -19.82 -38.16
N THR A 51 -4.50 -19.19 -39.29
CA THR A 51 -4.29 -17.74 -39.52
C THR A 51 -5.52 -17.08 -40.12
N ALA A 52 -5.70 -15.78 -39.88
CA ALA A 52 -6.50 -14.91 -40.75
C ALA A 52 -5.78 -13.56 -40.95
N GLN A 53 -5.54 -13.20 -42.21
CA GLN A 53 -5.01 -11.91 -42.68
C GLN A 53 -5.76 -11.49 -43.96
N ILE A 54 -5.78 -10.18 -44.24
CA ILE A 54 -5.93 -9.47 -45.55
C ILE A 54 -6.07 -7.96 -45.13
N SER A 55 -5.19 -7.01 -45.50
CA SER A 55 -4.79 -6.48 -46.84
C SER A 55 -5.92 -5.68 -47.53
N GLN A 56 -5.71 -4.56 -48.25
CA GLN A 56 -4.48 -3.93 -48.78
C GLN A 56 -4.64 -2.38 -48.92
N GLU A 57 -3.71 -1.69 -49.60
CA GLU A 57 -3.54 -0.22 -49.67
C GLU A 57 -4.54 0.56 -50.56
N VAL A 58 -4.72 1.86 -50.27
CA VAL A 58 -4.97 2.95 -51.26
C VAL A 58 -4.16 4.20 -50.82
N ARG A 59 -3.80 5.09 -51.75
CA ARG A 59 -2.87 6.23 -51.55
C ARG A 59 -3.49 7.62 -51.79
N ASN A 60 -2.74 8.64 -51.34
CA ASN A 60 -2.65 10.03 -51.81
C ASN A 60 -3.74 11.06 -51.44
N ASN A 61 -3.22 12.25 -51.11
CA ASN A 61 -3.84 13.59 -51.06
C ASN A 61 -5.02 13.82 -50.08
N GLY A 62 -5.20 15.01 -49.50
CA GLY A 62 -4.30 16.18 -49.49
C GLY A 62 -5.05 17.50 -49.30
N GLN A 63 -4.48 18.41 -48.50
CA GLN A 63 -4.89 19.80 -48.27
C GLN A 63 -6.24 20.08 -47.55
N ASP A 64 -6.23 21.24 -46.86
CA ASP A 64 -7.35 22.14 -46.54
C ASP A 64 -8.52 21.67 -45.65
N SER A 65 -9.04 22.49 -44.71
CA SER A 65 -8.54 23.78 -44.23
C SER A 65 -8.96 24.13 -42.80
N THR A 66 -8.36 25.18 -42.26
CA THR A 66 -8.70 25.78 -40.95
C THR A 66 -9.84 26.79 -41.07
N ILE A 67 -10.65 26.94 -40.01
CA ILE A 67 -11.42 28.14 -39.62
C ILE A 67 -12.13 27.86 -38.29
N GLN A 68 -12.23 28.77 -37.31
CA GLN A 68 -11.39 29.94 -36.98
C GLN A 68 -11.73 30.39 -35.54
N LEU A 69 -10.76 30.97 -34.82
CA LEU A 69 -11.01 31.91 -33.72
C LEU A 69 -9.98 33.06 -33.78
N GLN A 70 -10.22 33.99 -34.69
CA GLN A 70 -9.78 35.39 -34.57
C GLN A 70 -10.77 36.12 -33.61
N GLN A 71 -10.49 37.24 -32.93
CA GLN A 71 -9.34 38.16 -32.82
C GLN A 71 -9.52 38.94 -31.46
N THR A 72 -8.77 39.97 -30.99
CA THR A 72 -7.86 40.97 -31.60
C THR A 72 -6.98 41.64 -30.51
N GLN A 73 -5.74 42.03 -30.85
CA GLN A 73 -5.02 43.30 -30.53
C GLN A 73 -4.91 43.85 -29.08
N GLU A 74 -3.71 44.18 -28.54
CA GLU A 74 -2.79 45.34 -28.78
C GLU A 74 -3.29 46.70 -28.20
N GLN A 75 -2.47 47.68 -27.78
CA GLN A 75 -1.09 47.76 -27.26
C GLN A 75 -0.81 49.24 -26.88
N SER A 76 -0.25 49.55 -25.68
CA SER A 76 0.41 50.86 -25.39
C SER A 76 1.22 50.91 -24.07
N ASP A 77 2.47 50.43 -24.10
CA ASP A 77 3.74 51.15 -23.90
C ASP A 77 3.75 52.65 -23.43
N PRO A 78 4.90 53.24 -22.98
CA PRO A 78 6.21 52.65 -22.53
C PRO A 78 6.95 53.39 -21.35
N ILE A 79 8.22 52.97 -21.08
CA ILE A 79 9.39 53.66 -20.44
C ILE A 79 9.33 54.16 -18.95
N THR A 80 10.42 54.18 -18.14
CA THR A 80 11.88 53.94 -18.35
C THR A 80 12.56 53.29 -17.12
N SER A 81 13.88 53.00 -17.23
CA SER A 81 14.85 52.56 -16.20
C SER A 81 15.18 53.64 -15.12
N THR A 82 16.10 53.52 -14.15
CA THR A 82 17.43 52.84 -14.11
C THR A 82 18.04 52.74 -12.69
N SER A 83 18.99 51.81 -12.51
CA SER A 83 20.22 51.86 -11.68
C SER A 83 20.23 52.04 -10.13
N GLU A 84 20.77 51.01 -9.47
CA GLU A 84 21.95 51.01 -8.56
C GLU A 84 22.06 51.84 -7.25
N THR A 85 22.05 51.08 -6.12
CA THR A 85 23.12 50.99 -5.10
C THR A 85 23.41 52.13 -4.06
N THR A 86 23.77 51.70 -2.84
CA THR A 86 24.48 52.39 -1.72
C THR A 86 23.73 53.04 -0.53
N VAL A 87 23.61 52.25 0.56
CA VAL A 87 24.28 52.46 1.89
C VAL A 87 23.99 53.70 2.79
N SER A 88 23.59 53.39 4.05
CA SER A 88 23.86 54.09 5.34
C SER A 88 22.98 55.25 5.92
N SER A 89 22.38 54.91 7.08
CA SER A 89 22.65 55.52 8.42
C SER A 89 21.78 56.64 9.06
N MET A 90 21.20 56.27 10.22
CA MET A 90 21.21 56.96 11.54
C MET A 90 20.43 58.26 11.87
N LYS A 91 19.90 58.25 13.12
CA LYS A 91 19.36 59.34 13.99
C LYS A 91 18.02 59.96 13.55
N ALA A 92 16.97 60.16 14.37
CA ALA A 92 16.72 60.22 15.83
C ALA A 92 16.77 61.61 16.50
N ALA A 93 15.59 62.15 16.87
CA ALA A 93 15.33 63.14 17.93
C ALA A 93 13.80 63.38 18.11
N THR A 94 13.29 63.14 19.33
CA THR A 94 12.50 64.03 20.24
C THR A 94 11.66 65.23 19.67
N ASN A 95 10.62 65.77 20.33
CA ASN A 95 10.09 65.63 21.70
C ASN A 95 8.60 66.09 21.82
N GLY A 96 7.87 65.77 22.91
CA GLY A 96 6.61 66.48 23.24
C GLY A 96 5.64 65.81 24.24
N SER A 97 5.56 66.32 25.49
CA SER A 97 4.54 65.98 26.52
C SER A 97 4.49 67.10 27.59
N PRO A 98 3.37 67.34 28.30
CA PRO A 98 2.99 66.63 29.55
C PRO A 98 1.56 66.03 29.47
N ALA A 99 0.84 65.54 30.50
CA ALA A 99 1.00 65.42 31.97
C ALA A 99 0.59 63.97 32.40
N LYS A 100 0.68 63.43 33.63
CA LYS A 100 0.45 63.84 35.04
C LYS A 100 -1.00 64.15 35.42
N ALA A 101 -1.65 63.45 36.38
CA ALA A 101 -1.16 62.64 37.52
C ALA A 101 -2.20 61.53 37.90
N ASN A 102 -2.05 60.51 38.78
CA ASN A 102 -1.00 59.98 39.71
C ASN A 102 -1.48 58.62 40.34
N GLU A 103 -0.80 57.77 41.18
CA GLU A 103 0.55 57.74 41.82
C GLU A 103 1.12 56.31 42.17
N THR A 104 0.64 55.59 43.22
CA THR A 104 1.36 54.58 44.07
C THR A 104 0.50 53.38 44.58
N GLU A 105 0.97 52.19 45.05
CA GLU A 105 2.27 51.46 45.00
C GLU A 105 2.16 49.92 45.38
N THR A 106 3.23 49.14 45.08
CA THR A 106 3.74 47.81 45.60
C THR A 106 2.87 46.86 46.49
N VAL A 107 2.76 45.52 46.33
CA VAL A 107 3.74 44.38 46.15
C VAL A 107 4.58 44.11 47.43
N PRO A 108 4.62 42.90 48.11
CA PRO A 108 5.32 41.70 47.58
C PRO A 108 5.00 40.26 48.11
N SER A 109 5.60 39.25 47.42
CA SER A 109 6.29 38.01 47.89
C SER A 109 5.61 36.80 48.62
N GLN A 110 5.71 35.63 47.93
CA GLN A 110 6.31 34.33 48.33
C GLN A 110 5.74 33.36 49.41
N ALA A 111 5.82 32.06 49.04
CA ALA A 111 6.28 30.87 49.80
C ALA A 111 5.34 29.98 50.68
N SER A 112 5.10 28.77 50.13
CA SER A 112 5.42 27.44 50.73
C SER A 112 4.52 26.73 51.78
N THR A 113 4.61 25.39 51.71
CA THR A 113 4.26 24.36 52.72
C THR A 113 2.79 24.10 53.05
N ALA A 114 2.55 22.97 53.73
CA ALA A 114 1.25 22.30 53.85
C ALA A 114 0.94 21.85 55.29
N SER A 115 -0.28 21.36 55.49
CA SER A 115 -0.77 20.59 56.66
C SER A 115 -1.11 21.32 57.96
N SER A 116 -2.40 21.64 58.07
CA SER A 116 -3.32 21.00 59.04
C SER A 116 -3.70 21.71 60.36
N VAL A 117 -5.01 21.60 60.67
CA VAL A 117 -5.74 21.74 61.95
C VAL A 117 -5.67 23.08 62.72
N GLN A 118 -6.84 23.75 62.80
CA GLN A 118 -7.33 24.26 64.08
C GLN A 118 -8.87 24.42 64.12
N THR A 119 -9.49 23.85 65.16
CA THR A 119 -10.88 24.01 65.65
C THR A 119 -10.82 23.80 67.16
N PRO A 120 -11.55 24.57 68.00
CA PRO A 120 -12.95 24.23 68.34
C PRO A 120 -13.82 25.54 68.37
N ASP A 121 -15.03 25.66 68.93
CA ASP A 121 -15.71 24.85 69.96
C ASP A 121 -17.25 25.03 70.00
N GLN A 122 -17.89 24.05 70.65
CA GLN A 122 -19.19 24.00 71.37
C GLN A 122 -20.46 23.47 70.63
N ILE A 123 -21.43 22.73 71.20
CA ILE A 123 -21.65 21.79 72.36
C ILE A 123 -23.20 21.58 72.40
N LEU A 124 -23.90 20.47 72.68
CA LEU A 124 -23.74 19.09 73.22
C LEU A 124 -24.89 18.21 72.56
N THR A 125 -25.14 16.90 72.68
CA THR A 125 -24.81 15.82 73.65
C THR A 125 -24.80 14.40 72.98
N VAL A 126 -25.15 13.35 73.73
CA VAL A 126 -25.02 11.88 73.58
C VAL A 126 -26.10 11.22 74.49
N PRO A 127 -26.25 9.87 74.75
CA PRO A 127 -25.41 8.65 74.47
C PRO A 127 -26.15 7.53 73.65
N SER A 128 -25.50 6.50 73.07
CA SER A 128 -24.67 5.36 73.59
C SER A 128 -25.49 4.29 74.36
N VAL A 129 -25.33 2.95 74.21
CA VAL A 129 -24.19 2.09 74.66
C VAL A 129 -24.23 0.64 74.03
N LYS A 130 -23.09 -0.09 74.09
CA LYS A 130 -22.78 -1.56 74.03
C LYS A 130 -23.86 -2.58 74.52
N ALA A 131 -23.78 -3.93 74.34
CA ALA A 131 -22.95 -4.88 73.55
C ALA A 131 -23.49 -6.36 73.64
N GLU A 132 -22.83 -7.29 72.93
CA GLU A 132 -22.62 -8.75 73.18
C GLU A 132 -23.76 -9.72 73.65
N THR A 133 -23.99 -10.75 72.81
CA THR A 133 -24.34 -12.17 73.07
C THR A 133 -25.06 -12.61 74.36
N THR A 134 -26.20 -13.31 74.21
CA THR A 134 -26.42 -14.67 74.79
C THR A 134 -27.63 -15.40 74.14
N SER A 135 -27.88 -16.66 74.52
CA SER A 135 -28.76 -17.64 73.85
C SER A 135 -30.02 -18.04 74.65
N THR A 136 -30.80 -19.00 74.10
CA THR A 136 -31.96 -19.73 74.70
C THR A 136 -33.21 -18.88 75.00
N ALA A 137 -34.42 -19.16 74.46
CA ALA A 137 -35.26 -20.39 74.47
C ALA A 137 -36.02 -20.56 75.82
N ASP A 138 -37.24 -21.12 75.90
CA ASP A 138 -38.02 -21.89 74.91
C ASP A 138 -39.54 -21.96 75.27
N GLN A 139 -40.36 -22.55 74.37
CA GLN A 139 -41.71 -23.17 74.61
C GLN A 139 -42.85 -22.25 75.15
N LEU A 140 -44.15 -22.54 75.02
CA LEU A 140 -45.00 -23.56 74.37
C LEU A 140 -46.05 -22.79 73.52
N GLN A 141 -46.88 -23.29 72.59
CA GLN A 141 -47.05 -24.48 71.72
C GLN A 141 -48.19 -24.09 70.73
N SER A 142 -48.53 -24.74 69.61
CA SER A 142 -48.02 -25.86 68.79
C SER A 142 -48.60 -25.64 67.34
N THR A 143 -48.58 -26.50 66.31
CA THR A 143 -48.41 -27.96 66.16
C THR A 143 -47.93 -28.30 64.72
N SER A 144 -47.91 -29.58 64.38
CA SER A 144 -47.68 -30.20 63.06
C SER A 144 -48.68 -29.79 61.95
N SER A 145 -48.39 -29.88 60.64
CA SER A 145 -47.15 -29.84 59.80
C SER A 145 -47.49 -30.37 58.39
N ALA A 146 -46.77 -29.93 57.34
CA ALA A 146 -46.95 -30.34 55.92
C ALA A 146 -48.27 -29.82 55.28
N PRO A 147 -48.44 -29.78 53.93
CA PRO A 147 -48.03 -30.79 52.93
C PRO A 147 -46.80 -30.45 52.07
N LEU A 148 -46.42 -31.40 51.21
CA LEU A 148 -45.38 -31.33 50.18
C LEU A 148 -45.97 -31.77 48.81
N ASP A 149 -45.19 -31.60 47.75
CA ASP A 149 -45.25 -32.25 46.42
C ASP A 149 -46.47 -32.08 45.47
N GLN A 150 -46.17 -31.38 44.38
CA GLN A 150 -46.28 -31.75 42.95
C GLN A 150 -47.28 -32.83 42.45
N GLN A 151 -47.88 -32.51 41.28
CA GLN A 151 -48.27 -33.38 40.16
C GLN A 151 -48.95 -34.74 40.41
N THR A 152 -50.09 -34.97 39.74
CA THR A 152 -50.22 -36.12 38.81
C THR A 152 -51.35 -35.97 37.79
N ASP A 153 -51.28 -36.83 36.76
CA ASP A 153 -52.09 -36.92 35.54
C ASP A 153 -53.61 -36.73 35.64
N ALA A 154 -54.15 -36.09 34.59
CA ALA A 154 -55.52 -36.31 34.14
C ALA A 154 -55.54 -37.33 32.98
N LYS A 155 -56.03 -38.55 33.21
CA LYS A 155 -56.23 -39.56 32.14
C LYS A 155 -57.66 -40.12 32.18
N ARG A 156 -58.49 -39.69 31.22
CA ARG A 156 -59.93 -39.98 31.14
C ARG A 156 -60.27 -40.84 29.93
N LEU A 157 -60.75 -42.06 30.16
CA LEU A 157 -61.40 -42.96 29.19
C LEU A 157 -62.50 -43.71 29.97
N SER A 158 -63.79 -43.39 29.77
CA SER A 158 -64.72 -44.05 28.83
C SER A 158 -65.32 -45.35 29.41
N ASN A 159 -66.56 -45.79 29.11
CA ASN A 159 -67.50 -45.33 28.09
C ASN A 159 -68.93 -45.85 28.36
N LYS A 160 -69.99 -45.21 27.78
CA LYS A 160 -71.40 -45.68 27.66
C LYS A 160 -72.15 -46.01 28.98
N MET A 161 -73.44 -45.68 29.17
CA MET A 161 -74.56 -45.99 28.27
C MET A 161 -75.76 -45.00 28.39
N THR A 162 -76.82 -45.31 27.65
CA THR A 162 -78.11 -44.63 27.35
C THR A 162 -78.89 -43.91 28.48
N PRO A 163 -79.84 -43.00 28.13
CA PRO A 163 -80.41 -41.99 29.04
C PRO A 163 -81.69 -42.40 29.78
N ALA A 164 -81.96 -41.75 30.92
CA ALA A 164 -83.28 -41.75 31.58
C ALA A 164 -83.54 -40.45 32.38
N SER A 165 -84.80 -40.04 32.35
CA SER A 165 -85.42 -38.82 32.89
C SER A 165 -85.12 -38.45 34.35
N SER A 166 -84.90 -37.15 34.61
CA SER A 166 -85.05 -36.55 35.94
C SER A 166 -86.53 -36.33 36.27
N VAL A 167 -87.20 -37.34 36.85
CA VAL A 167 -88.53 -37.18 37.44
C VAL A 167 -88.41 -36.49 38.80
N GLN A 168 -89.10 -35.36 38.99
CA GLN A 168 -89.23 -34.75 40.30
C GLN A 168 -90.04 -35.65 41.24
N ALA A 169 -89.57 -35.77 42.49
CA ALA A 169 -90.34 -36.09 43.69
C ALA A 169 -91.59 -37.00 43.53
N ARG A 170 -91.37 -38.32 43.39
CA ARG A 170 -92.34 -39.27 43.96
C ARG A 170 -92.04 -39.50 45.44
N SER A 171 -92.60 -38.64 46.28
CA SER A 171 -92.90 -38.99 47.66
C SER A 171 -94.03 -40.03 47.68
N SER A 172 -93.66 -41.31 47.79
CA SER A 172 -94.54 -42.38 48.22
C SER A 172 -93.86 -43.07 49.40
N LEU A 173 -94.44 -43.17 50.60
CA LEU A 173 -95.86 -42.95 50.95
C LEU A 173 -96.83 -43.70 50.04
N THR A 174 -96.52 -44.97 49.80
CA THR A 174 -97.40 -45.99 50.40
C THR A 174 -97.25 -45.87 51.93
N GLN A 175 -98.27 -45.61 52.75
CA GLN A 175 -99.70 -45.91 52.56
C GLN A 175 -99.89 -47.34 52.01
N ASP A 176 -99.95 -48.39 52.81
CA ASP A 176 -100.68 -48.50 54.08
C ASP A 176 -102.08 -47.86 53.99
N LYS A 177 -103.12 -48.69 53.83
CA LYS A 177 -104.41 -48.26 53.27
C LYS A 177 -105.09 -47.16 54.11
N GLN A 178 -104.92 -45.90 53.71
CA GLN A 178 -105.85 -44.84 54.06
C GLN A 178 -106.60 -44.40 52.82
N VAL A 179 -107.91 -44.70 52.83
CA VAL A 179 -108.86 -44.32 51.78
C VAL A 179 -108.86 -42.80 51.70
N GLN A 180 -108.33 -42.24 50.61
CA GLN A 180 -108.44 -40.81 50.36
C GLN A 180 -109.93 -40.50 50.11
N ALA A 181 -110.56 -39.86 51.09
CA ALA A 181 -111.95 -39.45 50.98
C ALA A 181 -112.09 -38.48 49.80
N GLN A 182 -113.03 -38.76 48.91
CA GLN A 182 -113.28 -37.94 47.73
C GLN A 182 -113.66 -36.52 48.17
N GLU A 183 -112.90 -35.52 47.74
CA GLU A 183 -113.06 -34.14 48.20
C GLU A 183 -114.47 -33.62 47.91
N VAL A 184 -115.17 -33.18 48.95
CA VAL A 184 -116.57 -32.72 48.85
C VAL A 184 -116.72 -31.57 47.86
N THR A 185 -115.72 -30.69 47.80
CA THR A 185 -115.53 -29.70 46.74
C THR A 185 -114.08 -29.70 46.30
N SER A 186 -113.86 -29.79 44.98
CA SER A 186 -112.55 -29.61 44.34
C SER A 186 -112.50 -28.28 43.60
N ALA A 187 -111.35 -27.59 43.63
CA ALA A 187 -111.12 -26.30 42.99
C ALA A 187 -109.83 -26.34 42.14
N VAL A 188 -109.90 -25.92 40.88
CA VAL A 188 -108.80 -26.03 39.90
C VAL A 188 -108.54 -24.69 39.21
N VAL A 189 -107.28 -24.27 39.16
CA VAL A 189 -106.83 -23.08 38.42
C VAL A 189 -106.87 -23.37 36.91
N GLU A 190 -107.65 -22.59 36.16
CA GLU A 190 -107.61 -22.55 34.68
C GLU A 190 -107.14 -21.16 34.20
N GLU A 191 -107.04 -20.93 32.89
CA GLU A 191 -106.46 -19.71 32.28
C GLU A 191 -107.12 -18.40 32.76
N LYS A 192 -108.43 -18.41 33.06
CA LYS A 192 -109.23 -17.18 33.28
C LYS A 192 -109.97 -17.15 34.62
N GLY A 193 -109.83 -18.19 35.43
CA GLY A 193 -110.56 -18.33 36.68
C GLY A 193 -110.30 -19.65 37.38
N ILE A 194 -110.95 -19.81 38.54
CA ILE A 194 -111.00 -21.04 39.31
C ILE A 194 -112.25 -21.82 38.91
N LYS A 195 -112.08 -23.04 38.44
CA LYS A 195 -113.17 -24.00 38.22
C LYS A 195 -113.50 -24.71 39.52
N LEU A 196 -114.76 -24.64 39.92
CA LEU A 196 -115.27 -25.17 41.18
C LEU A 196 -116.19 -26.34 40.88
N GLN A 197 -116.04 -27.45 41.60
CA GLN A 197 -116.87 -28.64 41.42
C GLN A 197 -117.20 -29.25 42.78
N TYR A 198 -118.49 -29.32 43.10
CA TYR A 198 -119.01 -30.10 44.22
C TYR A 198 -119.18 -31.56 43.79
N ASN A 199 -118.58 -32.49 44.53
CA ASN A 199 -118.55 -33.92 44.19
C ASN A 199 -119.55 -34.77 44.99
N GLY A 200 -120.27 -34.17 45.94
CA GLY A 200 -121.31 -34.85 46.72
C GLY A 200 -122.65 -34.99 45.98
N GLN A 201 -123.58 -35.75 46.55
CA GLN A 201 -124.93 -35.90 46.00
C GLN A 201 -125.77 -34.63 46.25
N ILE A 202 -126.30 -34.04 45.17
CA ILE A 202 -127.19 -32.88 45.24
C ILE A 202 -128.63 -33.37 45.48
N ALA A 203 -129.17 -33.08 46.67
CA ALA A 203 -130.55 -33.43 47.02
C ALA A 203 -131.57 -32.62 46.18
N ARG A 204 -132.76 -33.19 45.92
CA ARG A 204 -133.85 -32.50 45.19
C ARG A 204 -134.14 -31.13 45.82
N ASN A 205 -134.42 -30.14 44.97
CA ASN A 205 -134.68 -28.75 45.34
C ASN A 205 -133.55 -28.02 46.11
N THR A 206 -132.33 -28.57 46.13
CA THR A 206 -131.13 -27.91 46.66
C THR A 206 -130.36 -27.25 45.53
N LYS A 207 -129.84 -26.03 45.75
CA LYS A 207 -128.79 -25.43 44.90
C LYS A 207 -127.46 -25.46 45.65
N ILE A 208 -126.37 -25.81 44.97
CA ILE A 208 -125.02 -25.64 45.53
C ILE A 208 -124.52 -24.24 45.19
N GLN A 209 -123.90 -23.58 46.16
CA GLN A 209 -123.29 -22.26 46.00
C GLN A 209 -121.92 -22.22 46.67
N PHE A 210 -120.97 -21.55 46.04
CA PHE A 210 -119.62 -21.32 46.55
C PHE A 210 -119.46 -19.84 46.88
N ALA A 211 -119.02 -19.52 48.09
CA ALA A 211 -118.42 -18.22 48.40
C ALA A 211 -116.92 -18.35 48.14
N VAL A 212 -116.36 -17.44 47.33
CA VAL A 212 -114.92 -17.39 47.03
C VAL A 212 -114.40 -15.98 47.28
N TRP A 213 -113.24 -15.90 47.92
CA TRP A 213 -112.54 -14.65 48.25
C TRP A 213 -111.03 -14.90 48.38
N SER A 214 -110.21 -13.87 48.22
CA SER A 214 -108.75 -13.92 48.41
C SER A 214 -108.39 -13.80 49.89
N ALA A 215 -107.27 -14.38 50.32
CA ALA A 215 -106.79 -14.29 51.69
C ALA A 215 -106.15 -12.93 52.07
N ARG A 216 -106.14 -11.97 51.14
CA ARG A 216 -105.61 -10.62 51.33
C ARG A 216 -106.79 -9.67 51.54
N ASN A 217 -106.72 -8.79 52.53
CA ASN A 217 -107.79 -7.85 52.91
C ASN A 217 -109.10 -8.52 53.41
N ASP A 218 -108.98 -9.72 54.00
CA ASP A 218 -110.04 -10.53 54.61
C ASP A 218 -111.15 -11.05 53.66
N GLN A 219 -112.18 -10.26 53.34
CA GLN A 219 -113.35 -10.67 52.53
C GLN A 219 -113.85 -9.54 51.62
N ASP A 220 -112.98 -8.59 51.25
CA ASP A 220 -113.34 -7.43 50.42
C ASP A 220 -113.75 -7.81 48.98
N ASP A 221 -113.20 -8.90 48.45
CA ASP A 221 -113.49 -9.46 47.12
C ASP A 221 -114.48 -10.64 47.12
N LEU A 222 -115.21 -10.87 48.23
CA LEU A 222 -116.07 -12.05 48.38
C LEU A 222 -117.23 -12.08 47.38
N GLN A 223 -117.17 -13.03 46.45
CA GLN A 223 -118.17 -13.26 45.42
C GLN A 223 -118.83 -14.63 45.57
N TRP A 224 -120.15 -14.65 45.45
CA TRP A 224 -120.96 -15.87 45.43
C TRP A 224 -121.13 -16.40 43.99
N TYR A 225 -120.85 -17.68 43.81
CA TYR A 225 -120.98 -18.41 42.55
C TYR A 225 -121.97 -19.55 42.73
N THR A 226 -123.04 -19.57 41.92
CA THR A 226 -124.06 -20.63 41.97
C THR A 226 -123.71 -21.74 40.99
N ALA A 227 -123.73 -22.99 41.47
CA ALA A 227 -123.42 -24.15 40.65
C ALA A 227 -124.55 -24.46 39.64
N ASN A 228 -124.17 -25.09 38.53
CA ASN A 228 -125.09 -25.72 37.61
C ASN A 228 -125.67 -27.03 38.19
N ASN A 229 -126.57 -27.68 37.44
CA ASN A 229 -127.22 -28.93 37.85
C ASN A 229 -126.26 -30.14 38.05
N MET A 230 -124.98 -29.99 37.69
CA MET A 230 -123.92 -30.99 37.87
C MET A 230 -122.95 -30.62 39.00
N GLY A 231 -123.22 -29.55 39.78
CA GLY A 231 -122.36 -29.11 40.87
C GLY A 231 -121.16 -28.24 40.46
N ALA A 232 -121.05 -27.85 39.18
CA ALA A 232 -119.94 -27.07 38.67
C ALA A 232 -120.21 -25.55 38.63
N ALA A 233 -119.21 -24.73 38.93
CA ALA A 233 -119.20 -23.27 38.75
C ALA A 233 -117.82 -22.78 38.27
N TYR A 234 -117.72 -21.50 37.90
CA TYR A 234 -116.46 -20.86 37.48
C TYR A 234 -116.34 -19.46 38.10
N ALA A 235 -115.23 -19.21 38.79
CA ALA A 235 -114.91 -17.93 39.42
C ALA A 235 -113.82 -17.21 38.62
N GLU A 236 -114.20 -16.23 37.80
CA GLU A 236 -113.27 -15.48 36.95
C GLU A 236 -112.33 -14.59 37.75
N PHE A 237 -111.02 -14.60 37.45
CA PHE A 237 -110.04 -13.81 38.20
C PHE A 237 -110.30 -12.30 38.15
N LYS A 238 -110.99 -11.80 37.11
CA LYS A 238 -111.35 -10.37 36.99
C LYS A 238 -112.14 -9.80 38.18
N ASN A 239 -112.73 -10.69 38.99
CA ASN A 239 -113.52 -10.37 40.19
C ASN A 239 -112.67 -10.32 41.48
N HIS A 240 -111.47 -10.92 41.47
CA HIS A 240 -110.64 -11.17 42.66
C HIS A 240 -109.22 -10.58 42.54
N ARG A 241 -108.63 -10.65 41.35
CA ARG A 241 -107.43 -9.94 40.86
C ARG A 241 -106.10 -10.16 41.60
N GLU A 242 -106.04 -11.03 42.60
CA GLU A 242 -104.87 -11.21 43.46
C GLU A 242 -104.18 -12.57 43.24
N TYR A 243 -102.86 -12.63 43.49
CA TYR A 243 -102.11 -13.87 43.65
C TYR A 243 -101.95 -14.19 45.15
N GLY A 244 -102.10 -15.46 45.54
CA GLY A 244 -102.07 -15.88 46.93
C GLY A 244 -103.05 -17.00 47.22
N THR A 245 -103.37 -17.21 48.50
CA THR A 245 -104.41 -18.16 48.93
C THR A 245 -105.80 -17.58 48.66
N TYR A 246 -106.71 -18.43 48.20
CA TYR A 246 -108.13 -18.18 48.05
C TYR A 246 -108.90 -19.14 48.95
N TYR A 247 -109.95 -18.66 49.59
CA TYR A 247 -110.89 -19.46 50.35
C TYR A 247 -112.09 -19.85 49.47
N VAL A 248 -112.56 -21.08 49.58
CA VAL A 248 -113.73 -21.61 48.85
C VAL A 248 -114.64 -22.30 49.86
N HIS A 249 -115.70 -21.62 50.28
CA HIS A 249 -116.71 -22.19 51.18
C HIS A 249 -117.94 -22.62 50.39
N THR A 250 -118.33 -23.89 50.55
CA THR A 250 -119.41 -24.53 49.80
C THR A 250 -120.65 -24.72 50.65
N TYR A 251 -121.81 -24.34 50.12
CA TYR A 251 -123.09 -24.37 50.82
C TYR A 251 -124.19 -25.03 49.98
N ALA A 252 -125.07 -25.77 50.65
CA ALA A 252 -126.39 -26.13 50.14
C ALA A 252 -127.38 -25.01 50.49
N ASN A 253 -127.98 -24.40 49.48
CA ASN A 253 -129.12 -23.51 49.63
C ASN A 253 -130.40 -24.35 49.50
N GLN A 254 -131.13 -24.48 50.61
CA GLN A 254 -132.42 -25.18 50.70
C GLN A 254 -133.49 -24.19 51.15
N ASN A 255 -134.38 -23.80 50.23
CA ASN A 255 -135.47 -22.84 50.46
C ASN A 255 -134.99 -21.52 51.11
N GLY A 256 -133.82 -21.01 50.72
CA GLY A 256 -133.22 -19.78 51.25
C GLY A 256 -132.35 -19.97 52.50
N LYS A 257 -132.34 -21.16 53.13
CA LYS A 257 -131.42 -21.47 54.22
C LYS A 257 -130.10 -22.01 53.65
N MET A 258 -129.00 -21.34 54.00
CA MET A 258 -127.64 -21.78 53.69
C MET A 258 -127.16 -22.80 54.72
N ILE A 259 -126.71 -23.97 54.25
CA ILE A 259 -126.14 -25.05 55.06
C ILE A 259 -124.71 -25.28 54.58
N GLY A 260 -123.71 -25.06 55.45
CA GLY A 260 -122.31 -25.33 55.10
C GLY A 260 -122.06 -26.81 54.84
N LEU A 261 -121.38 -27.12 53.74
CA LEU A 261 -121.06 -28.50 53.31
C LEU A 261 -119.57 -28.80 53.43
N ASN A 262 -118.73 -27.83 53.05
CA ASN A 262 -117.28 -27.95 53.04
C ASN A 262 -116.64 -26.56 52.99
N ALA A 263 -115.44 -26.43 53.55
CA ALA A 263 -114.53 -25.34 53.28
C ALA A 263 -113.22 -25.93 52.75
N THR A 264 -112.63 -25.30 51.74
CA THR A 264 -111.31 -25.64 51.19
C THR A 264 -110.55 -24.37 50.79
N THR A 265 -109.26 -24.49 50.52
CA THR A 265 -108.40 -23.37 50.09
C THR A 265 -107.57 -23.75 48.87
N LEU A 266 -107.30 -22.77 48.01
CA LEU A 266 -106.48 -22.93 46.82
C LEU A 266 -105.45 -21.80 46.73
N THR A 267 -104.17 -22.10 46.54
CA THR A 267 -103.14 -21.07 46.37
C THR A 267 -102.81 -20.87 44.89
N ILE A 268 -103.13 -19.68 44.36
CA ILE A 268 -102.65 -19.23 43.05
C ILE A 268 -101.24 -18.66 43.25
N ALA A 269 -100.22 -19.49 43.00
CA ALA A 269 -98.82 -19.06 43.09
C ALA A 269 -98.52 -17.92 42.11
N GLN A 270 -97.66 -16.98 42.52
CA GLN A 270 -97.08 -16.01 41.60
C GLN A 270 -96.27 -16.75 40.51
N PRO A 271 -96.24 -16.25 39.26
CA PRO A 271 -95.49 -16.90 38.19
C PRO A 271 -93.99 -16.97 38.52
N GLN A 272 -93.35 -18.09 38.24
CA GLN A 272 -91.91 -18.29 38.43
C GLN A 272 -91.32 -18.77 37.10
N VAL A 273 -90.99 -17.82 36.23
CA VAL A 273 -90.44 -18.09 34.90
C VAL A 273 -88.93 -18.34 34.97
N GLN A 274 -88.38 -19.07 34.01
CA GLN A 274 -86.95 -19.29 33.86
C GLN A 274 -86.44 -18.62 32.58
N THR A 275 -85.26 -18.01 32.62
CA THR A 275 -84.67 -17.28 31.49
C THR A 275 -83.38 -17.96 31.04
N ASN A 276 -83.16 -18.00 29.72
CA ASN A 276 -81.94 -18.53 29.12
C ASN A 276 -81.62 -17.73 27.85
N ILE A 277 -80.41 -17.17 27.76
CA ILE A 277 -79.96 -16.36 26.62
C ILE A 277 -78.83 -17.08 25.88
N GLN A 278 -78.98 -17.25 24.57
CA GLN A 278 -77.98 -17.90 23.72
C GLN A 278 -77.52 -16.97 22.61
N ARG A 279 -76.21 -16.69 22.55
CA ARG A 279 -75.59 -16.04 21.39
C ARG A 279 -75.75 -16.93 20.15
N LYS A 280 -76.33 -16.39 19.08
CA LYS A 280 -76.51 -17.05 17.77
C LYS A 280 -75.54 -16.51 16.71
N SER A 281 -75.10 -15.25 16.83
CA SER A 281 -74.02 -14.66 16.04
C SER A 281 -73.30 -13.55 16.83
N ALA A 282 -72.34 -12.84 16.24
CA ALA A 282 -71.65 -11.71 16.87
C ALA A 282 -72.56 -10.50 17.19
N THR A 283 -73.80 -10.45 16.65
CA THR A 283 -74.80 -9.43 17.00
C THR A 283 -76.15 -9.99 17.42
N ASN A 284 -76.44 -11.28 17.17
CA ASN A 284 -77.75 -11.86 17.43
C ASN A 284 -77.75 -12.79 18.65
N PHE A 285 -78.70 -12.59 19.55
CA PHE A 285 -78.89 -13.33 20.80
C PHE A 285 -80.36 -13.74 20.94
N GLU A 286 -80.64 -14.99 21.30
CA GLU A 286 -82.01 -15.48 21.54
C GLU A 286 -82.25 -15.63 23.04
N LEU A 287 -83.20 -14.86 23.58
CA LEU A 287 -83.75 -15.10 24.91
C LEU A 287 -84.94 -16.05 24.79
N THR A 288 -84.89 -17.14 25.55
CA THR A 288 -86.02 -18.04 25.81
C THR A 288 -86.51 -17.84 27.24
N VAL A 289 -87.82 -17.68 27.40
CA VAL A 289 -88.54 -17.64 28.68
C VAL A 289 -89.37 -18.91 28.82
N SER A 290 -89.01 -19.75 29.78
CA SER A 290 -89.58 -21.07 30.05
C SER A 290 -90.37 -21.10 31.35
N ASN A 291 -91.13 -22.18 31.60
CA ASN A 291 -92.01 -22.35 32.77
C ASN A 291 -93.04 -21.21 32.91
N VAL A 292 -93.55 -20.69 31.78
CA VAL A 292 -94.55 -19.61 31.77
C VAL A 292 -95.93 -20.20 32.05
N PRO A 293 -96.61 -19.86 33.17
CA PRO A 293 -97.93 -20.41 33.49
C PRO A 293 -98.99 -19.96 32.48
N ASN A 294 -100.05 -20.76 32.31
CA ASN A 294 -101.17 -20.41 31.44
C ASN A 294 -101.90 -19.12 31.86
N THR A 295 -101.70 -18.63 33.09
CA THR A 295 -102.22 -17.34 33.53
C THR A 295 -101.48 -16.13 32.95
N ILE A 296 -100.40 -16.33 32.16
CA ILE A 296 -99.69 -15.28 31.42
C ILE A 296 -99.98 -15.40 29.92
N SER A 297 -100.71 -14.40 29.38
CA SER A 297 -101.21 -14.40 27.99
C SER A 297 -100.24 -13.79 26.98
N GLY A 298 -99.11 -13.23 27.42
CA GLY A 298 -98.09 -12.64 26.56
C GLY A 298 -96.86 -12.18 27.36
N ILE A 299 -95.71 -12.12 26.70
CA ILE A 299 -94.41 -11.75 27.28
C ILE A 299 -93.81 -10.57 26.50
N MET A 300 -93.35 -9.55 27.24
CA MET A 300 -92.62 -8.39 26.72
C MET A 300 -91.25 -8.28 27.39
N VAL A 301 -90.23 -7.97 26.58
CA VAL A 301 -88.83 -7.91 27.01
C VAL A 301 -88.24 -6.57 26.60
N PRO A 302 -88.09 -5.59 27.50
CA PRO A 302 -87.16 -4.49 27.30
C PRO A 302 -85.71 -4.98 27.40
N VAL A 303 -84.90 -4.53 26.45
CA VAL A 303 -83.45 -4.77 26.39
C VAL A 303 -82.75 -3.43 26.21
N TRP A 304 -81.60 -3.24 26.84
CA TRP A 304 -80.71 -2.11 26.59
C TRP A 304 -79.23 -2.53 26.73
N SER A 305 -78.29 -1.76 26.18
CA SER A 305 -76.88 -1.87 26.56
C SER A 305 -76.59 -0.96 27.77
N ASP A 306 -75.65 -1.33 28.64
CA ASP A 306 -75.28 -0.47 29.77
C ASP A 306 -74.45 0.76 29.37
N GLN A 307 -74.05 0.86 28.08
CA GLN A 307 -73.28 1.99 27.57
C GLN A 307 -74.14 3.26 27.54
N ASN A 308 -73.79 4.24 28.37
CA ASN A 308 -74.57 5.47 28.60
C ASN A 308 -75.93 5.23 29.30
N GLY A 309 -76.14 4.05 29.88
CA GLY A 309 -77.41 3.65 30.50
C GLY A 309 -78.49 3.30 29.48
N GLN A 310 -79.77 3.44 29.85
CA GLN A 310 -80.92 2.96 29.06
C GLN A 310 -81.23 3.79 27.78
N ASP A 311 -80.23 4.42 27.16
CA ASP A 311 -80.39 5.38 26.05
C ASP A 311 -80.61 4.71 24.67
N ASP A 312 -80.59 3.38 24.61
CA ASP A 312 -80.91 2.56 23.43
C ASP A 312 -82.11 1.61 23.61
N ILE A 313 -82.81 1.72 24.75
CA ILE A 313 -83.78 0.72 25.22
C ILE A 313 -84.89 0.40 24.21
N LYS A 314 -85.10 -0.89 23.93
CA LYS A 314 -86.15 -1.38 23.03
C LYS A 314 -86.96 -2.51 23.64
N TRP A 315 -88.27 -2.39 23.50
CA TRP A 315 -89.26 -3.38 23.93
C TRP A 315 -89.56 -4.36 22.80
N TYR A 316 -89.32 -5.64 23.07
CA TYR A 316 -89.62 -6.73 22.15
C TYR A 316 -90.84 -7.52 22.62
N ASN A 317 -91.73 -7.86 21.69
CA ASN A 317 -92.80 -8.82 21.94
C ASN A 317 -92.27 -10.24 21.67
N ALA A 318 -92.18 -11.07 22.71
CA ALA A 318 -91.70 -12.45 22.57
C ALA A 318 -92.81 -13.34 21.98
N ARG A 319 -92.44 -14.25 21.07
CA ARG A 319 -93.37 -15.17 20.41
C ARG A 319 -93.52 -16.46 21.20
N LYS A 320 -94.76 -16.88 21.48
CA LYS A 320 -95.03 -18.19 22.08
C LYS A 320 -94.67 -19.30 21.08
N ALA A 321 -93.98 -20.33 21.55
CA ALA A 321 -93.64 -21.53 20.81
C ALA A 321 -94.56 -22.71 21.19
N ASP A 322 -94.55 -23.78 20.40
CA ASP A 322 -95.42 -24.94 20.58
C ASP A 322 -95.17 -25.70 21.90
N ASP A 323 -93.97 -25.55 22.48
CA ASP A 323 -93.56 -26.06 23.79
C ASP A 323 -94.09 -25.21 24.98
N GLY A 324 -94.80 -24.11 24.70
CA GLY A 324 -95.32 -23.18 25.69
C GLY A 324 -94.33 -22.11 26.18
N SER A 325 -93.05 -22.20 25.80
CA SER A 325 -92.05 -21.15 26.05
C SER A 325 -92.33 -19.92 25.19
N TYR A 326 -91.71 -18.79 25.54
CA TYR A 326 -91.71 -17.57 24.73
C TYR A 326 -90.29 -17.22 24.30
N LYS A 327 -90.08 -16.90 23.02
CA LYS A 327 -88.77 -16.67 22.43
C LYS A 327 -88.69 -15.29 21.74
N VAL A 328 -87.56 -14.62 21.89
CA VAL A 328 -87.24 -13.37 21.20
C VAL A 328 -85.81 -13.43 20.67
N LEU A 329 -85.64 -13.03 19.41
CA LEU A 329 -84.33 -12.78 18.81
C LEU A 329 -84.02 -11.29 18.91
N ILE A 330 -82.93 -10.97 19.61
CA ILE A 330 -82.40 -9.65 19.86
C ILE A 330 -81.20 -9.46 18.93
N ASP A 331 -81.13 -8.32 18.23
CA ASP A 331 -79.99 -7.98 17.36
C ASP A 331 -79.38 -6.66 17.85
N THR A 332 -78.10 -6.67 18.22
CA THR A 332 -77.41 -5.49 18.77
C THR A 332 -77.34 -4.33 17.80
N LYS A 333 -77.60 -4.52 16.49
CA LYS A 333 -77.76 -3.39 15.56
C LYS A 333 -78.94 -2.48 15.92
N ASN A 334 -79.94 -3.02 16.64
CA ASN A 334 -81.04 -2.22 17.17
C ASN A 334 -80.59 -1.35 18.36
N HIS A 335 -79.47 -1.71 19.00
CA HIS A 335 -78.89 -1.13 20.19
C HIS A 335 -77.48 -0.61 19.85
N LYS A 336 -77.42 0.24 18.81
CA LYS A 336 -76.24 0.95 18.27
C LYS A 336 -75.03 0.09 17.83
N ASN A 337 -75.05 -1.22 18.08
CA ASN A 337 -73.88 -2.11 18.13
C ASN A 337 -72.85 -1.70 19.19
N ASP A 338 -73.32 -1.35 20.38
CA ASP A 338 -72.45 -1.10 21.54
C ASP A 338 -71.81 -2.39 22.08
N LEU A 339 -70.64 -2.26 22.71
CA LEU A 339 -69.84 -3.36 23.27
C LEU A 339 -69.97 -3.40 24.80
N GLY A 340 -69.82 -4.58 25.40
CA GLY A 340 -70.03 -4.81 26.83
C GLY A 340 -71.37 -5.48 27.12
N HIS A 341 -71.94 -5.20 28.29
CA HIS A 341 -73.12 -5.88 28.81
C HIS A 341 -74.44 -5.33 28.25
N TYR A 342 -75.41 -6.23 28.11
CA TYR A 342 -76.79 -5.94 27.70
C TYR A 342 -77.76 -6.52 28.72
N GLU A 343 -78.51 -5.66 29.36
CA GLU A 343 -79.55 -6.03 30.30
C GLU A 343 -80.85 -6.43 29.59
N ALA A 344 -81.59 -7.37 30.19
CA ALA A 344 -82.89 -7.80 29.68
C ALA A 344 -83.84 -8.22 30.80
N HIS A 345 -84.93 -7.47 30.97
CA HIS A 345 -85.99 -7.77 31.94
C HIS A 345 -87.17 -8.48 31.26
N ILE A 346 -87.93 -9.27 32.00
CA ILE A 346 -89.08 -10.02 31.50
C ILE A 346 -90.34 -9.56 32.21
N TYR A 347 -91.29 -9.03 31.43
CA TYR A 347 -92.64 -8.68 31.86
C TYR A 347 -93.66 -9.58 31.15
N GLY A 348 -94.85 -9.73 31.72
CA GLY A 348 -95.95 -10.38 31.03
C GLY A 348 -97.32 -9.91 31.50
N TYR A 349 -98.32 -10.08 30.65
CA TYR A 349 -99.70 -9.72 30.98
C TYR A 349 -100.37 -10.87 31.74
N SER A 350 -100.79 -10.61 32.97
CA SER A 350 -101.47 -11.58 33.81
C SER A 350 -102.98 -11.50 33.64
N THR A 351 -103.58 -12.65 33.35
CA THR A 351 -105.03 -12.88 33.41
C THR A 351 -105.59 -12.86 34.82
N VAL A 352 -104.74 -13.07 35.84
CA VAL A 352 -105.13 -12.98 37.25
C VAL A 352 -105.31 -11.51 37.63
N THR A 353 -104.23 -10.72 37.58
CA THR A 353 -104.25 -9.31 38.00
C THR A 353 -104.85 -8.36 36.96
N GLN A 354 -105.15 -8.85 35.74
CA GLN A 354 -105.61 -8.06 34.59
C GLN A 354 -104.68 -6.88 34.27
N SER A 355 -103.36 -7.10 34.42
CA SER A 355 -102.32 -6.08 34.27
C SER A 355 -100.98 -6.68 33.85
N GLN A 356 -100.07 -5.83 33.36
CA GLN A 356 -98.67 -6.21 33.14
C GLN A 356 -97.94 -6.28 34.49
N ILE A 357 -97.25 -7.40 34.73
CA ILE A 357 -96.41 -7.62 35.90
C ILE A 357 -94.97 -7.95 35.48
N GLY A 358 -94.01 -7.64 36.35
CA GLY A 358 -92.64 -8.17 36.23
C GLY A 358 -92.64 -9.67 36.57
N LEU A 359 -91.86 -10.46 35.82
CA LEU A 359 -91.79 -11.92 35.97
C LEU A 359 -90.38 -12.41 36.32
N ALA A 360 -89.36 -11.79 35.72
CA ALA A 360 -87.95 -12.05 36.03
C ALA A 360 -87.06 -10.90 35.55
N VAL A 361 -85.86 -10.80 36.13
CA VAL A 361 -84.68 -10.18 35.52
C VAL A 361 -83.83 -11.33 34.98
N SER A 362 -83.27 -11.21 33.78
CA SER A 362 -82.34 -12.22 33.24
C SER A 362 -80.90 -11.89 33.65
N SER A 363 -79.95 -12.78 33.34
CA SER A 363 -78.51 -12.52 33.54
C SER A 363 -77.88 -11.60 32.48
N GLY A 364 -78.68 -10.93 31.67
CA GLY A 364 -78.22 -10.19 30.49
C GLY A 364 -77.40 -11.03 29.51
N PHE A 365 -76.64 -10.36 28.64
CA PHE A 365 -75.63 -10.98 27.78
C PHE A 365 -74.51 -10.01 27.40
N ASP A 366 -73.28 -10.52 27.26
CA ASP A 366 -72.16 -9.69 26.80
C ASP A 366 -72.02 -9.73 25.27
N ARG A 367 -71.67 -8.60 24.67
CA ARG A 367 -71.11 -8.49 23.31
C ARG A 367 -69.68 -7.96 23.38
N ASN A 368 -68.72 -8.87 23.25
CA ASN A 368 -67.28 -8.58 23.29
C ASN A 368 -66.71 -8.59 21.87
N ASP A 369 -65.69 -7.78 21.60
CA ASP A 369 -64.96 -7.85 20.33
C ASP A 369 -64.10 -9.12 20.29
N THR A 370 -64.38 -9.99 19.31
CA THR A 370 -63.69 -11.27 19.11
C THR A 370 -62.55 -11.18 18.08
N ARG A 371 -62.25 -9.99 17.56
CA ARG A 371 -61.08 -9.79 16.68
C ARG A 371 -59.76 -10.01 17.46
N PRO A 372 -58.68 -10.49 16.80
CA PRO A 372 -57.36 -10.56 17.39
C PRO A 372 -56.80 -9.17 17.77
N ASN A 373 -55.84 -9.16 18.68
CA ASN A 373 -55.09 -7.96 19.06
C ASN A 373 -54.22 -7.46 17.88
N ALA A 374 -53.79 -6.19 17.94
CA ALA A 374 -52.87 -5.61 16.96
C ALA A 374 -51.52 -6.34 16.96
N ARG A 375 -50.86 -6.40 15.80
CA ARG A 375 -49.53 -7.00 15.65
C ARG A 375 -48.46 -6.07 16.21
N ILE A 376 -47.61 -6.57 17.10
CA ILE A 376 -46.53 -5.79 17.71
C ILE A 376 -45.18 -6.33 17.20
N SER A 377 -44.27 -5.44 16.78
CA SER A 377 -42.94 -5.84 16.27
C SER A 377 -41.92 -4.70 16.33
N VAL A 378 -40.63 -5.04 16.29
CA VAL A 378 -39.54 -4.08 15.97
C VAL A 378 -39.28 -4.04 14.47
N ALA A 379 -39.00 -2.86 13.94
CA ALA A 379 -38.59 -2.59 12.57
C ALA A 379 -37.30 -1.74 12.52
N ASN A 380 -36.65 -1.68 11.36
CA ASN A 380 -35.44 -0.89 11.07
C ASN A 380 -34.19 -1.14 11.94
N TYR A 381 -34.26 -2.05 12.91
CA TYR A 381 -33.16 -2.53 13.75
C TYR A 381 -31.98 -3.08 12.94
N ASP A 382 -30.78 -2.70 13.37
CA ASP A 382 -29.49 -3.26 13.01
C ASP A 382 -28.61 -3.09 14.26
N GLN A 383 -27.84 -4.11 14.63
CA GLN A 383 -26.98 -4.05 15.81
C GLN A 383 -25.97 -2.89 15.78
N ASN A 384 -25.64 -2.32 14.61
CA ASN A 384 -24.67 -1.23 14.48
C ASN A 384 -25.32 0.18 14.43
N LYS A 385 -26.66 0.27 14.50
CA LYS A 385 -27.39 1.55 14.54
C LYS A 385 -27.69 1.96 15.97
N THR A 386 -27.67 3.26 16.26
CA THR A 386 -28.11 3.82 17.55
C THR A 386 -29.63 3.98 17.66
N THR A 387 -30.40 3.53 16.66
CA THR A 387 -31.86 3.70 16.56
C THR A 387 -32.56 2.47 15.98
N PHE A 388 -33.77 2.18 16.45
CA PHE A 388 -34.69 1.19 15.87
C PHE A 388 -36.14 1.63 16.10
N ASP A 389 -37.10 1.09 15.32
CA ASP A 389 -38.51 1.45 15.45
C ASP A 389 -39.29 0.36 16.19
N VAL A 390 -40.19 0.76 17.09
CA VAL A 390 -41.21 -0.12 17.69
C VAL A 390 -42.56 0.19 17.04
N VAL A 391 -43.22 -0.84 16.52
CA VAL A 391 -44.42 -0.74 15.70
C VAL A 391 -45.57 -1.56 16.31
N VAL A 392 -46.71 -0.92 16.52
CA VAL A 392 -48.01 -1.55 16.81
C VAL A 392 -48.90 -1.36 15.59
N GLU A 393 -49.38 -2.44 15.01
CA GLU A 393 -49.99 -2.49 13.68
C GLU A 393 -51.31 -3.27 13.72
N GLY A 394 -52.42 -2.54 13.85
CA GLY A 394 -53.76 -3.08 13.66
C GLY A 394 -54.24 -2.95 12.21
N SER A 395 -55.40 -3.53 11.92
CA SER A 395 -56.11 -3.44 10.64
C SER A 395 -57.63 -3.28 10.87
N SER A 396 -58.45 -3.49 9.84
CA SER A 396 -59.90 -3.71 9.99
C SER A 396 -60.23 -4.96 10.83
N ASP A 397 -59.37 -5.96 10.73
CA ASP A 397 -59.63 -7.33 11.17
C ASP A 397 -59.10 -7.59 12.58
N THR A 398 -58.24 -6.71 13.11
CA THR A 398 -57.84 -6.66 14.51
C THR A 398 -58.79 -5.78 15.32
N LYS A 399 -58.73 -5.85 16.65
CA LYS A 399 -59.28 -4.83 17.54
C LYS A 399 -58.75 -3.44 17.18
N THR A 400 -59.52 -2.42 17.54
CA THR A 400 -59.13 -1.01 17.37
C THR A 400 -58.34 -0.54 18.58
N VAL A 401 -57.12 -0.06 18.37
CA VAL A 401 -56.19 0.41 19.39
C VAL A 401 -56.61 1.80 19.89
N SER A 402 -56.68 1.99 21.21
CA SER A 402 -57.04 3.25 21.87
C SER A 402 -55.84 3.96 22.50
N ALA A 403 -54.87 3.22 23.03
CA ALA A 403 -53.59 3.76 23.51
C ALA A 403 -52.43 2.76 23.31
N VAL A 404 -51.20 3.28 23.22
CA VAL A 404 -49.95 2.52 23.17
C VAL A 404 -48.95 3.16 24.10
N ASN A 405 -48.33 2.36 24.96
CA ASN A 405 -47.26 2.77 25.86
C ASN A 405 -46.10 1.77 25.76
N ILE A 406 -44.91 2.25 25.42
CA ILE A 406 -43.72 1.43 25.15
C ILE A 406 -42.66 1.78 26.18
N ALA A 407 -42.21 0.80 26.95
CA ALA A 407 -41.15 0.91 27.94
C ALA A 407 -39.83 0.39 27.34
N VAL A 408 -38.77 1.20 27.43
CA VAL A 408 -37.42 0.81 27.02
C VAL A 408 -36.40 1.16 28.11
N TRP A 409 -35.45 0.26 28.35
CA TRP A 409 -34.33 0.43 29.28
C TRP A 409 -33.14 -0.46 28.88
N SER A 410 -31.95 -0.18 29.41
CA SER A 410 -30.70 -0.91 29.15
C SER A 410 -30.49 -2.08 30.13
N GLU A 411 -29.75 -3.12 29.75
CA GLU A 411 -29.28 -4.11 30.72
C GLU A 411 -28.17 -3.53 31.64
N ASP A 412 -27.35 -2.59 31.14
CA ASP A 412 -26.22 -1.99 31.87
C ASP A 412 -26.60 -0.91 32.90
N LYS A 413 -27.86 -0.45 32.91
CA LYS A 413 -28.46 0.39 33.98
C LYS A 413 -29.67 -0.27 34.66
N GLY A 414 -30.12 -1.43 34.19
CA GLY A 414 -31.42 -1.95 34.61
C GLY A 414 -32.52 -0.92 34.32
N GLN A 415 -33.45 -0.73 35.25
CA GLN A 415 -34.54 0.25 35.05
C GLN A 415 -34.17 1.70 35.42
N ASP A 416 -32.90 2.00 35.76
CA ASP A 416 -32.48 3.36 36.10
C ASP A 416 -32.50 4.33 34.89
N ASP A 417 -32.43 3.80 33.65
CA ASP A 417 -32.59 4.56 32.40
C ASP A 417 -33.93 4.27 31.67
N LEU A 418 -34.92 3.76 32.42
CA LEU A 418 -36.24 3.43 31.91
C LEU A 418 -36.96 4.68 31.38
N LYS A 419 -37.30 4.64 30.09
CA LYS A 419 -38.10 5.67 29.43
C LYS A 419 -39.36 5.08 28.80
N TRP A 420 -40.48 5.75 29.04
CA TRP A 420 -41.76 5.45 28.43
C TRP A 420 -42.00 6.33 27.20
N TYR A 421 -42.57 5.73 26.15
CA TYR A 421 -42.90 6.35 24.89
C TYR A 421 -44.38 6.07 24.56
N SER A 422 -45.16 7.13 24.34
CA SER A 422 -46.59 7.02 24.02
C SER A 422 -46.84 7.56 22.60
N PRO A 423 -46.60 6.77 21.53
CA PRO A 423 -46.75 7.23 20.15
C PRO A 423 -48.20 7.57 19.81
N LYS A 424 -48.37 8.59 18.95
CA LYS A 424 -49.67 8.92 18.38
C LYS A 424 -50.16 7.77 17.49
N ILE A 425 -51.40 7.33 17.72
CA ILE A 425 -52.10 6.37 16.86
C ILE A 425 -52.68 7.10 15.65
N VAL A 426 -52.50 6.51 14.47
CA VAL A 426 -53.07 6.93 13.18
C VAL A 426 -53.47 5.66 12.43
N ASP A 427 -54.69 5.60 11.90
CA ASP A 427 -55.18 4.48 11.07
C ASP A 427 -54.98 3.08 11.69
N ASN A 428 -55.31 2.95 12.99
CA ASN A 428 -55.11 1.75 13.82
C ASN A 428 -53.64 1.29 13.97
N LYS A 429 -52.68 2.16 13.68
CA LYS A 429 -51.23 1.91 13.77
C LYS A 429 -50.54 2.97 14.62
N ALA A 430 -49.47 2.57 15.30
CA ALA A 430 -48.58 3.46 16.02
C ALA A 430 -47.11 3.05 15.78
N THR A 431 -46.20 4.02 15.75
CA THR A 431 -44.77 3.78 15.58
C THR A 431 -43.97 4.82 16.34
N VAL A 432 -42.87 4.39 16.98
CA VAL A 432 -41.89 5.28 17.60
C VAL A 432 -40.48 4.82 17.29
N THR A 433 -39.62 5.75 16.90
CA THR A 433 -38.17 5.52 16.80
C THR A 433 -37.55 5.65 18.19
N ILE A 434 -37.07 4.53 18.70
CA ILE A 434 -36.22 4.46 19.88
C ILE A 434 -34.82 4.90 19.47
N ASN A 435 -34.17 5.71 20.30
CA ASN A 435 -32.79 6.16 20.10
C ASN A 435 -32.04 6.03 21.43
N ILE A 436 -30.95 5.24 21.44
CA ILE A 436 -30.20 4.90 22.65
C ILE A 436 -29.54 6.12 23.33
N ALA A 437 -29.44 7.26 22.65
CA ALA A 437 -29.03 8.53 23.24
C ALA A 437 -30.03 9.09 24.28
N ASN A 438 -31.23 8.52 24.39
CA ASN A 438 -32.23 8.80 25.44
C ASN A 438 -32.11 7.86 26.65
N HIS A 439 -31.14 6.96 26.62
CA HIS A 439 -30.94 5.81 27.50
C HIS A 439 -29.46 5.79 27.93
N SER A 440 -28.93 4.64 28.36
CA SER A 440 -27.52 4.50 28.75
C SER A 440 -26.50 4.93 27.69
N ASN A 441 -26.89 4.90 26.40
CA ASN A 441 -26.07 5.37 25.27
C ASN A 441 -24.71 4.63 25.14
N THR A 442 -24.67 3.39 25.62
CA THR A 442 -23.51 2.47 25.60
C THR A 442 -23.69 1.40 24.50
N SER A 443 -22.72 0.47 24.39
CA SER A 443 -22.92 -0.77 23.63
C SER A 443 -23.53 -1.82 24.56
N ASP A 444 -24.82 -2.09 24.43
CA ASP A 444 -25.60 -2.89 25.37
C ASP A 444 -26.88 -3.46 24.73
N LYS A 445 -27.62 -4.31 25.45
CA LYS A 445 -28.97 -4.74 25.06
C LYS A 445 -30.05 -3.82 25.63
N TYR A 446 -30.94 -3.37 24.75
CA TYR A 446 -32.07 -2.53 25.12
C TYR A 446 -33.35 -3.36 25.16
N ASN A 447 -33.93 -3.50 26.36
CA ASN A 447 -35.18 -4.24 26.61
C ASN A 447 -36.38 -3.44 26.11
N VAL A 448 -37.36 -4.10 25.48
CA VAL A 448 -38.55 -3.46 24.92
C VAL A 448 -39.82 -4.18 25.36
N HIS A 449 -40.65 -3.49 26.14
CA HIS A 449 -41.99 -3.92 26.52
C HIS A 449 -43.03 -2.99 25.89
N VAL A 450 -44.12 -3.54 25.36
CA VAL A 450 -45.19 -2.79 24.70
C VAL A 450 -46.53 -3.10 25.35
N TYR A 451 -47.24 -2.06 25.75
CA TYR A 451 -48.55 -2.14 26.39
C TYR A 451 -49.56 -1.45 25.46
N THR A 452 -50.62 -2.16 25.10
CA THR A 452 -51.61 -1.71 24.12
C THR A 452 -53.01 -1.83 24.71
N ASP A 453 -53.73 -0.72 24.72
CA ASP A 453 -55.14 -0.64 25.11
C ASP A 453 -56.03 -0.63 23.86
N TYR A 454 -57.23 -1.21 23.97
CA TYR A 454 -58.19 -1.33 22.88
C TYR A 454 -59.51 -0.62 23.21
N THR A 455 -60.27 -0.24 22.17
CA THR A 455 -61.57 0.46 22.33
C THR A 455 -62.68 -0.42 22.90
N ASP A 456 -62.46 -1.74 23.04
CA ASP A 456 -63.37 -2.66 23.74
C ASP A 456 -63.07 -2.77 25.25
N GLY A 457 -62.14 -1.97 25.76
CA GLY A 457 -61.72 -1.97 27.16
C GLY A 457 -60.69 -3.05 27.51
N THR A 458 -60.23 -3.87 26.55
CA THR A 458 -59.19 -4.86 26.82
C THR A 458 -57.78 -4.26 26.76
N HIS A 459 -56.87 -4.80 27.57
CA HIS A 459 -55.47 -4.40 27.68
C HIS A 459 -54.55 -5.57 27.30
N SER A 460 -53.39 -5.29 26.71
CA SER A 460 -52.42 -6.31 26.31
C SER A 460 -50.98 -5.83 26.45
N GLY A 461 -50.23 -6.45 27.36
CA GLY A 461 -48.77 -6.33 27.43
C GLY A 461 -48.08 -7.39 26.56
N THR A 462 -47.02 -6.99 25.85
CA THR A 462 -46.17 -7.86 25.01
C THR A 462 -44.70 -7.53 25.26
N ILE A 463 -43.92 -8.56 25.56
CA ILE A 463 -42.47 -8.49 25.73
C ILE A 463 -41.83 -8.79 24.38
N LEU A 464 -41.11 -7.82 23.79
CA LEU A 464 -40.38 -8.01 22.53
C LEU A 464 -38.94 -8.51 22.74
N GLY A 465 -38.48 -8.58 23.99
CA GLY A 465 -37.13 -9.00 24.38
C GLY A 465 -36.13 -7.87 24.40
N ALA A 466 -34.84 -8.22 24.36
CA ALA A 466 -33.71 -7.31 24.45
C ALA A 466 -32.91 -7.26 23.13
N TYR A 467 -32.65 -6.05 22.64
CA TYR A 467 -32.07 -5.78 21.32
C TYR A 467 -30.63 -5.31 21.48
N GLN A 468 -29.66 -6.10 21.00
CA GLN A 468 -28.23 -5.82 21.11
C GLN A 468 -27.83 -4.66 20.19
N ILE A 469 -27.29 -3.58 20.77
CA ILE A 469 -26.72 -2.46 20.04
C ILE A 469 -25.24 -2.36 20.34
N ASN A 470 -24.42 -2.58 19.32
CA ASN A 470 -22.98 -2.39 19.29
C ASN A 470 -22.70 -0.97 18.80
N LYS A 471 -22.86 0.02 19.67
CA LYS A 471 -22.53 1.42 19.37
C LYS A 471 -21.05 1.52 18.95
N PRO A 472 -20.73 1.97 17.72
CA PRO A 472 -19.35 2.11 17.28
C PRO A 472 -18.57 3.03 18.21
N LEU A 473 -17.36 2.61 18.61
CA LEU A 473 -16.44 3.49 19.34
C LEU A 473 -16.13 4.73 18.47
N GLU A 474 -16.01 5.89 19.11
CA GLU A 474 -15.64 7.12 18.42
C GLU A 474 -14.21 7.01 17.88
N LYS A 475 -14.11 6.88 16.55
CA LYS A 475 -12.86 6.87 15.82
C LYS A 475 -12.56 8.30 15.38
N ASN A 476 -11.41 8.80 15.81
CA ASN A 476 -10.81 10.06 15.38
C ASN A 476 -9.29 9.86 15.33
N THR A 477 -8.83 9.13 14.30
CA THR A 477 -7.43 8.71 14.14
C THR A 477 -6.73 9.55 13.08
N VAL A 478 -5.51 10.00 13.35
CA VAL A 478 -4.76 10.91 12.47
C VAL A 478 -3.58 10.19 11.81
N SER A 479 -3.51 10.17 10.48
CA SER A 479 -2.27 9.91 9.74
C SER A 479 -1.44 11.19 9.66
N ALA A 480 -0.13 11.02 9.70
CA ALA A 480 0.86 12.10 9.72
C ALA A 480 2.14 11.52 9.15
N ASP A 481 2.49 11.94 7.93
CA ASP A 481 3.41 11.22 7.07
C ASP A 481 4.31 12.23 6.33
N LEU A 482 5.64 12.01 6.31
CA LEU A 482 6.57 12.96 5.71
C LEU A 482 6.60 12.80 4.18
N THR A 483 6.39 13.90 3.45
CA THR A 483 6.37 13.93 1.98
C THR A 483 7.47 14.84 1.44
N SER A 484 7.49 15.07 0.13
CA SER A 484 8.40 16.03 -0.49
C SER A 484 8.12 17.48 -0.11
N ASP A 485 6.88 17.84 0.25
CA ASP A 485 6.42 19.24 0.30
C ASP A 485 5.85 19.65 1.67
N GLY A 486 5.69 18.70 2.59
CA GLY A 486 5.28 18.93 3.97
C GLY A 486 4.96 17.65 4.72
N ILE A 487 4.46 17.80 5.95
CA ILE A 487 3.80 16.70 6.67
C ILE A 487 2.40 16.55 6.07
N ALA A 488 2.13 15.43 5.41
CA ALA A 488 0.77 15.10 4.98
C ALA A 488 -0.04 14.63 6.19
N LEU A 489 -1.19 15.25 6.39
CA LEU A 489 -2.10 15.01 7.50
C LEU A 489 -3.41 14.44 6.97
N LYS A 490 -3.97 13.44 7.65
CA LYS A 490 -5.32 12.93 7.34
C LYS A 490 -6.07 12.56 8.61
N LEU A 491 -7.29 13.08 8.77
CA LEU A 491 -8.23 12.56 9.76
C LEU A 491 -9.06 11.42 9.16
N ASP A 492 -9.02 10.26 9.80
CA ASP A 492 -9.92 9.13 9.57
C ASP A 492 -10.89 9.06 10.76
N SER A 493 -12.18 9.25 10.50
CA SER A 493 -13.21 9.44 11.52
C SER A 493 -14.55 8.81 11.14
N ASN A 494 -15.27 8.31 12.15
CA ASN A 494 -16.68 7.91 12.03
C ASN A 494 -17.65 8.91 12.71
N THR A 495 -17.15 10.02 13.25
CA THR A 495 -17.93 11.06 13.94
C THR A 495 -17.90 12.43 13.22
N VAL A 496 -17.05 12.58 12.20
CA VAL A 496 -16.98 13.75 11.32
C VAL A 496 -17.60 13.42 9.97
N THR A 497 -18.68 14.12 9.63
CA THR A 497 -19.35 14.04 8.31
C THR A 497 -19.00 15.20 7.38
N ASP A 498 -18.48 16.30 7.92
CA ASP A 498 -18.03 17.48 7.18
C ASP A 498 -16.59 17.81 7.57
N TYR A 499 -15.65 17.29 6.79
CA TYR A 499 -14.23 17.50 6.99
C TYR A 499 -13.77 18.94 6.73
N THR A 500 -14.54 19.76 5.99
CA THR A 500 -14.14 21.17 5.71
C THR A 500 -14.10 22.04 6.98
N LYS A 501 -14.75 21.57 8.06
CA LYS A 501 -14.72 22.15 9.42
C LYS A 501 -13.56 21.65 10.29
N VAL A 502 -12.74 20.71 9.80
CA VAL A 502 -11.59 20.16 10.54
C VAL A 502 -10.37 21.06 10.38
N ARG A 503 -9.64 21.25 11.47
CA ARG A 503 -8.45 22.10 11.57
C ARG A 503 -7.34 21.36 12.28
N PHE A 504 -6.15 21.34 11.68
CA PHE A 504 -4.93 20.82 12.30
C PHE A 504 -4.08 21.98 12.79
N ALA A 505 -3.79 22.05 14.09
CA ALA A 505 -2.69 22.85 14.63
C ALA A 505 -1.41 22.00 14.57
N VAL A 506 -0.36 22.52 13.95
CA VAL A 506 0.96 21.90 13.91
C VAL A 506 2.00 22.88 14.44
N TRP A 507 2.93 22.38 15.26
CA TRP A 507 4.10 23.11 15.76
C TRP A 507 5.23 22.11 16.10
N SER A 508 6.45 22.60 16.24
CA SER A 508 7.62 21.82 16.69
C SER A 508 7.88 22.00 18.20
N ASP A 509 8.59 21.09 18.85
CA ASP A 509 9.07 21.33 20.23
C ASP A 509 10.26 22.30 20.30
N GLN A 510 10.82 22.72 19.16
CA GLN A 510 11.99 23.59 19.12
C GLN A 510 11.57 25.03 19.47
N ASN A 511 11.84 25.45 20.71
CA ASN A 511 11.35 26.67 21.38
C ASN A 511 9.87 26.64 21.84
N GLY A 512 9.13 25.56 21.56
CA GLY A 512 7.72 25.40 21.90
C GLY A 512 6.78 25.87 20.79
N GLN A 513 5.62 26.42 21.13
CA GLN A 513 4.57 26.78 20.14
C GLN A 513 4.87 28.09 19.36
N ASP A 514 6.14 28.45 19.12
CA ASP A 514 6.50 29.67 18.39
C ASP A 514 6.21 29.58 16.88
N ASP A 515 6.35 28.39 16.29
CA ASP A 515 6.04 28.10 14.90
C ASP A 515 4.62 27.57 14.64
N LEU A 516 3.69 27.73 15.60
CA LEU A 516 2.35 27.14 15.50
C LEU A 516 1.54 27.67 14.31
N LYS A 517 1.04 26.75 13.48
CA LYS A 517 0.21 27.04 12.30
C LYS A 517 -1.06 26.19 12.25
N TRP A 518 -2.10 26.80 11.72
CA TRP A 518 -3.41 26.17 11.52
C TRP A 518 -3.63 25.84 10.04
N TYR A 519 -3.85 24.57 9.75
CA TYR A 519 -4.14 24.04 8.42
C TYR A 519 -5.61 23.61 8.33
N SER A 520 -6.29 24.04 7.27
CA SER A 520 -7.67 23.60 6.98
C SER A 520 -7.65 22.27 6.26
N ALA A 521 -8.50 21.33 6.70
CA ALA A 521 -8.70 20.10 5.96
C ALA A 521 -9.59 20.34 4.72
N ASN A 522 -9.30 19.61 3.65
CA ASN A 522 -10.13 19.51 2.46
C ASN A 522 -11.37 18.63 2.72
N SER A 523 -12.21 18.44 1.69
CA SER A 523 -13.37 17.53 1.72
C SER A 523 -13.05 16.12 2.21
N ASP A 524 -11.83 15.66 1.98
CA ASP A 524 -11.40 14.28 2.18
C ASP A 524 -10.69 14.06 3.53
N GLY A 525 -10.74 15.06 4.42
CA GLY A 525 -10.08 15.03 5.73
C GLY A 525 -8.57 15.27 5.69
N THR A 526 -8.03 15.68 4.55
CA THR A 526 -6.58 15.82 4.29
C THR A 526 -6.10 17.28 4.35
N ALA A 527 -4.86 17.48 4.79
CA ALA A 527 -4.13 18.75 4.71
C ALA A 527 -2.62 18.51 4.57
N THR A 528 -1.85 19.52 4.16
CA THR A 528 -0.38 19.45 4.14
C THR A 528 0.19 20.59 4.97
N ALA A 529 0.91 20.25 6.04
CA ALA A 529 1.70 21.21 6.81
C ALA A 529 3.04 21.43 6.11
N ALA A 530 3.09 22.47 5.27
CA ALA A 530 4.24 22.79 4.44
C ALA A 530 5.48 23.13 5.29
N TYR A 531 6.64 22.56 4.94
CA TYR A 531 7.86 22.72 5.74
C TYR A 531 8.32 24.17 5.85
N SER A 532 8.09 25.01 4.83
CA SER A 532 8.43 26.44 4.83
C SER A 532 7.81 27.27 5.96
N ASN A 533 6.82 26.71 6.68
CA ASN A 533 6.14 27.36 7.79
C ASN A 533 6.72 26.99 9.17
N HIS A 534 7.65 26.03 9.23
CA HIS A 534 8.16 25.37 10.44
C HIS A 534 9.68 25.30 10.39
N SER A 535 10.38 25.38 11.53
CA SER A 535 11.86 25.50 11.52
C SER A 535 12.55 24.69 12.60
N GLY A 536 13.07 23.51 12.22
CA GLY A 536 13.89 22.68 13.11
C GLY A 536 13.67 21.18 12.95
N TYR A 537 14.75 20.40 13.15
CA TYR A 537 14.68 18.94 13.25
C TYR A 537 14.34 18.58 14.71
N GLY A 538 13.34 17.73 14.94
CA GLY A 538 12.85 17.42 16.28
C GLY A 538 11.47 16.78 16.29
N LEU A 539 10.83 16.77 17.46
CA LEU A 539 9.45 16.33 17.63
C LEU A 539 8.48 17.44 17.18
N TYR A 540 7.41 17.03 16.50
CA TYR A 540 6.31 17.87 16.06
C TYR A 540 5.02 17.37 16.68
N HIS A 541 4.15 18.30 17.09
CA HIS A 541 2.82 18.03 17.62
C HIS A 541 1.76 18.41 16.59
N ILE A 542 0.71 17.61 16.52
CA ILE A 542 -0.38 17.72 15.56
C ILE A 542 -1.67 17.55 16.37
N HIS A 543 -2.31 18.67 16.74
CA HIS A 543 -3.61 18.65 17.40
C HIS A 543 -4.72 18.90 16.38
N THR A 544 -5.70 18.00 16.34
CA THR A 544 -6.80 18.01 15.37
C THR A 544 -8.09 18.41 16.07
N TYR A 545 -8.81 19.36 15.48
CA TYR A 545 -10.05 19.92 16.00
C TYR A 545 -11.13 19.97 14.92
N ILE A 546 -12.39 20.07 15.32
CA ILE A 546 -13.52 20.41 14.43
C ILE A 546 -14.25 21.65 14.96
N ILE A 547 -14.66 22.52 14.03
CA ILE A 547 -15.54 23.66 14.32
C ILE A 547 -16.99 23.16 14.40
N LYS A 548 -17.57 23.15 15.61
CA LYS A 548 -18.99 22.90 15.87
C LYS A 548 -19.59 24.14 16.54
N ASP A 549 -20.66 24.69 15.97
CA ASP A 549 -21.37 25.87 16.48
C ASP A 549 -20.46 27.07 16.81
N GLY A 550 -19.46 27.31 15.95
CA GLY A 550 -18.46 28.37 16.09
C GLY A 550 -17.35 28.08 17.12
N LYS A 551 -17.37 26.92 17.79
CA LYS A 551 -16.40 26.51 18.81
C LYS A 551 -15.49 25.38 18.30
N MET A 552 -14.24 25.41 18.73
CA MET A 552 -13.25 24.37 18.42
C MET A 552 -13.37 23.22 19.42
N VAL A 553 -13.68 22.02 18.93
CA VAL A 553 -13.74 20.78 19.73
C VAL A 553 -12.56 19.89 19.33
N GLY A 554 -11.73 19.50 20.30
CA GLY A 554 -10.60 18.60 20.07
C GLY A 554 -11.05 17.19 19.69
N LEU A 555 -10.37 16.58 18.71
CA LEU A 555 -10.63 15.24 18.20
C LEU A 555 -9.48 14.26 18.42
N ASN A 556 -8.24 14.74 18.27
CA ASN A 556 -7.04 13.91 18.37
C ASN A 556 -5.79 14.75 18.67
N GLY A 557 -4.82 14.18 19.38
CA GLY A 557 -3.45 14.68 19.45
C GLY A 557 -2.48 13.59 19.00
N LYS A 558 -1.57 13.93 18.09
CA LYS A 558 -0.53 13.04 17.56
C LYS A 558 0.82 13.76 17.51
N THR A 559 1.91 13.01 17.52
CA THR A 559 3.25 13.54 17.23
C THR A 559 3.91 12.83 16.05
N ILE A 560 4.94 13.46 15.49
CA ILE A 560 5.84 12.92 14.46
C ILE A 560 7.23 13.52 14.65
N THR A 561 8.31 12.76 14.41
CA THR A 561 9.68 13.27 14.53
C THR A 561 10.29 13.49 13.14
N ILE A 562 10.77 14.70 12.88
CA ILE A 562 11.61 15.01 11.70
C ILE A 562 13.07 14.93 12.15
N ASN A 563 13.68 13.77 11.98
CA ASN A 563 15.10 13.57 12.29
C ASN A 563 16.01 14.36 11.33
N GLN A 564 17.25 14.66 11.73
CA GLN A 564 18.26 15.10 10.77
C GLN A 564 18.47 14.01 9.70
N PRO A 565 18.58 14.38 8.40
CA PRO A 565 18.70 13.40 7.32
C PRO A 565 20.09 12.77 7.31
N SER A 566 20.15 11.44 7.25
CA SER A 566 21.37 10.68 6.99
C SER A 566 21.15 9.71 5.83
N ALA A 567 22.22 9.41 5.10
CA ALA A 567 22.20 8.47 3.97
C ALA A 567 22.94 7.18 4.30
N LYS A 568 22.47 6.06 3.73
CA LYS A 568 23.34 4.91 3.49
C LYS A 568 23.96 5.07 2.11
N VAL A 569 25.29 5.11 2.06
CA VAL A 569 26.07 5.16 0.82
C VAL A 569 26.69 3.80 0.54
N ASP A 570 26.70 3.39 -0.72
CA ASP A 570 27.38 2.21 -1.25
C ASP A 570 28.29 2.67 -2.39
N ILE A 571 29.55 2.18 -2.41
CA ILE A 571 30.55 2.55 -3.43
C ILE A 571 31.05 1.27 -4.10
N ALA A 572 30.58 1.03 -5.32
CA ALA A 572 30.91 -0.16 -6.08
C ALA A 572 31.91 0.17 -7.21
N LYS A 573 32.96 -0.64 -7.35
CA LYS A 573 33.84 -0.60 -8.53
C LYS A 573 33.12 -1.25 -9.70
N GLU A 574 32.71 -0.48 -10.71
CA GLU A 574 32.05 -1.02 -11.92
C GLU A 574 33.07 -1.47 -12.97
N SER A 575 34.20 -0.77 -13.07
CA SER A 575 35.35 -1.20 -13.88
C SER A 575 36.65 -0.66 -13.30
N ASP A 576 37.78 -0.85 -13.97
CA ASP A 576 39.05 -0.26 -13.54
C ASP A 576 39.06 1.29 -13.61
N ALA A 577 38.39 1.89 -14.60
CA ALA A 577 38.32 3.35 -14.74
C ALA A 577 37.15 4.02 -13.99
N LEU A 578 36.23 3.23 -13.41
CA LEU A 578 34.89 3.71 -13.06
C LEU A 578 34.35 3.10 -11.77
N TYR A 579 33.96 3.97 -10.84
CA TYR A 579 33.26 3.63 -9.61
C TYR A 579 31.86 4.25 -9.63
N LYS A 580 30.89 3.59 -9.00
CA LYS A 580 29.52 4.06 -8.85
C LYS A 580 29.19 4.26 -7.38
N VAL A 581 28.69 5.43 -7.06
CA VAL A 581 28.16 5.76 -5.73
C VAL A 581 26.64 5.65 -5.79
N THR A 582 26.07 4.84 -4.90
CA THR A 582 24.61 4.69 -4.74
C THR A 582 24.21 5.18 -3.35
N VAL A 583 23.33 6.18 -3.31
CA VAL A 583 22.86 6.86 -2.10
C VAL A 583 21.41 6.46 -1.83
N SER A 584 21.16 5.97 -0.63
CA SER A 584 19.90 5.32 -0.23
C SER A 584 19.48 5.73 1.19
N ASN A 585 18.27 5.32 1.61
CA ASN A 585 17.66 5.67 2.91
C ASN A 585 17.41 7.19 3.11
N LEU A 586 17.19 7.93 2.02
CA LEU A 586 16.96 9.38 2.10
C LEU A 586 15.51 9.73 2.45
N PRO A 587 15.26 10.67 3.38
CA PRO A 587 13.93 11.21 3.63
C PRO A 587 13.33 11.92 2.42
N ALA A 588 12.00 11.88 2.29
CA ALA A 588 11.27 12.41 1.13
C ALA A 588 11.49 13.91 0.85
N TYR A 589 11.89 14.70 1.85
CA TYR A 589 12.21 16.12 1.73
C TYR A 589 13.60 16.41 1.13
N ILE A 590 14.44 15.40 0.85
CA ILE A 590 15.69 15.57 0.10
C ILE A 590 15.40 15.59 -1.40
N SER A 591 15.57 16.77 -2.00
CA SER A 591 15.13 17.10 -3.36
C SER A 591 16.19 16.89 -4.45
N SER A 592 17.47 16.95 -4.08
CA SER A 592 18.60 16.60 -4.93
C SER A 592 19.77 16.09 -4.07
N VAL A 593 20.73 15.42 -4.70
CA VAL A 593 21.94 14.90 -4.07
C VAL A 593 23.15 15.28 -4.93
N VAL A 594 24.22 15.74 -4.29
CA VAL A 594 25.51 16.08 -4.92
C VAL A 594 26.63 15.42 -4.14
N ILE A 595 27.56 14.83 -4.87
CA ILE A 595 28.62 13.95 -4.34
C ILE A 595 29.97 14.58 -4.71
N PRO A 596 30.55 15.42 -3.84
CA PRO A 596 31.92 15.87 -3.99
C PRO A 596 32.91 14.70 -3.78
N VAL A 597 33.84 14.60 -4.71
CA VAL A 597 34.91 13.60 -4.78
C VAL A 597 36.24 14.29 -5.02
N TRP A 598 37.31 13.85 -4.35
CA TRP A 598 38.68 14.36 -4.51
C TRP A 598 39.70 13.32 -4.03
N THR A 599 40.96 13.41 -4.45
CA THR A 599 42.03 12.54 -3.91
C THR A 599 42.76 13.17 -2.73
N ASP A 600 43.38 12.35 -1.88
CA ASP A 600 44.27 12.81 -0.80
C ASP A 600 45.55 13.52 -1.31
N LYS A 601 45.80 13.51 -2.62
CA LYS A 601 46.97 14.13 -3.23
C LYS A 601 46.75 15.63 -3.40
N ASN A 602 47.84 16.41 -3.32
CA ASN A 602 47.90 17.86 -3.51
C ASN A 602 46.92 18.77 -2.70
N ASN A 603 46.09 18.22 -1.82
CA ASN A 603 45.01 18.87 -1.04
C ASN A 603 43.80 19.34 -1.87
N GLN A 604 43.06 18.39 -2.47
CA GLN A 604 41.75 18.63 -3.13
C GLN A 604 41.82 19.54 -4.37
N ASP A 605 42.94 19.59 -5.08
CA ASP A 605 43.09 20.37 -6.32
C ASP A 605 42.25 19.82 -7.48
N ASP A 606 41.78 18.57 -7.36
CA ASP A 606 40.99 17.82 -8.33
C ASP A 606 39.48 17.80 -8.06
N ILE A 607 38.98 18.46 -7.01
CA ILE A 607 37.63 18.22 -6.46
C ILE A 607 36.47 18.42 -7.45
N GLN A 608 35.74 17.33 -7.73
CA GLN A 608 34.57 17.32 -8.61
C GLN A 608 33.27 17.20 -7.81
N TRP A 609 32.30 18.10 -8.08
CA TRP A 609 30.98 18.11 -7.44
C TRP A 609 29.93 17.41 -8.31
N ILE A 610 29.85 16.08 -8.20
CA ILE A 610 29.09 15.25 -9.14
C ILE A 610 27.59 15.23 -8.76
N PRO A 611 26.67 15.73 -9.62
CA PRO A 611 25.23 15.67 -9.33
C PRO A 611 24.70 14.24 -9.51
N ALA A 612 24.06 13.68 -8.47
CA ALA A 612 23.55 12.33 -8.51
C ALA A 612 22.13 12.28 -9.11
N THR A 613 21.89 11.34 -10.02
CA THR A 613 20.60 11.16 -10.69
C THR A 613 19.68 10.27 -9.87
N LYS A 614 18.44 10.71 -9.63
CA LYS A 614 17.43 9.93 -8.92
C LYS A 614 16.96 8.75 -9.77
N GLN A 615 16.96 7.56 -9.18
CA GLN A 615 16.58 6.29 -9.80
C GLN A 615 15.09 5.99 -9.55
N GLY A 616 14.52 5.04 -10.31
CA GLY A 616 13.11 4.66 -10.22
C GLY A 616 12.70 3.99 -8.90
N ASP A 617 13.67 3.47 -8.13
CA ASP A 617 13.49 2.90 -6.78
C ASP A 617 13.58 3.96 -5.65
N GLY A 618 13.86 5.22 -6.00
CA GLY A 618 14.02 6.32 -5.06
C GLY A 618 15.44 6.55 -4.55
N THR A 619 16.41 5.69 -4.89
CA THR A 619 17.84 5.95 -4.65
C THR A 619 18.35 7.08 -5.54
N TYR A 620 19.55 7.60 -5.26
CA TYR A 620 20.29 8.48 -6.17
C TYR A 620 21.62 7.83 -6.51
N ALA A 621 22.04 7.90 -7.77
CA ALA A 621 23.30 7.31 -8.23
C ALA A 621 24.16 8.31 -9.00
N ALA A 622 25.47 8.24 -8.81
CA ALA A 622 26.48 8.96 -9.59
C ALA A 622 27.61 8.00 -10.00
N GLN A 623 28.33 8.38 -11.05
CA GLN A 623 29.51 7.68 -11.54
C GLN A 623 30.73 8.58 -11.40
N ILE A 624 31.84 8.01 -10.93
CA ILE A 624 33.15 8.63 -10.73
C ILE A 624 34.09 8.05 -11.77
N GLN A 625 34.51 8.86 -12.75
CA GLN A 625 35.55 8.49 -13.70
C GLN A 625 36.91 8.90 -13.11
N LEU A 626 37.86 7.97 -13.00
CA LEU A 626 39.19 8.30 -12.46
C LEU A 626 39.94 9.32 -13.35
N ALA A 627 39.58 9.44 -14.63
CA ALA A 627 40.16 10.41 -15.56
C ALA A 627 39.83 11.87 -15.20
N ASP A 628 38.67 12.12 -14.57
CA ASP A 628 38.27 13.46 -14.10
C ASP A 628 39.08 13.89 -12.85
N HIS A 629 39.75 12.92 -12.22
CA HIS A 629 40.64 13.04 -11.06
C HIS A 629 42.10 12.77 -11.45
N ASN A 630 42.52 13.30 -12.60
CA ASN A 630 43.87 13.20 -13.19
C ASN A 630 44.41 11.75 -13.39
N GLY A 631 43.57 10.71 -13.24
CA GLY A 631 43.98 9.31 -13.30
C GLY A 631 44.79 8.84 -12.08
N GLU A 632 44.67 9.52 -10.94
CA GLU A 632 45.56 9.30 -9.80
C GLU A 632 45.25 8.04 -8.99
N THR A 633 46.27 7.54 -8.30
CA THR A 633 46.22 6.34 -7.46
C THR A 633 46.39 6.71 -5.99
N GLY A 634 45.76 5.96 -5.09
CA GLY A 634 45.71 6.27 -3.66
C GLY A 634 44.26 6.32 -3.16
N HIS A 635 44.02 7.11 -2.12
CA HIS A 635 42.69 7.28 -1.52
C HIS A 635 41.88 8.37 -2.23
N TYR A 636 40.61 8.04 -2.49
CA TYR A 636 39.58 8.93 -3.02
C TYR A 636 38.54 9.16 -1.92
N ASN A 637 38.41 10.39 -1.48
CA ASN A 637 37.40 10.82 -0.55
C ASN A 637 36.06 10.97 -1.26
N VAL A 638 34.97 10.52 -0.64
CA VAL A 638 33.61 10.65 -1.17
C VAL A 638 32.69 11.13 -0.05
N HIS A 639 32.19 12.37 -0.17
CA HIS A 639 31.16 12.92 0.71
C HIS A 639 29.83 13.04 -0.04
N VAL A 640 28.73 13.07 0.69
CA VAL A 640 27.37 13.16 0.12
C VAL A 640 26.60 14.29 0.79
N TYR A 641 26.16 15.25 -0.02
CA TYR A 641 25.30 16.37 0.37
C TYR A 641 23.97 16.29 -0.38
N GLY A 642 22.93 16.93 0.14
CA GLY A 642 21.67 17.08 -0.59
C GLY A 642 20.92 18.35 -0.26
N GLN A 643 20.09 18.81 -1.20
CA GLN A 643 19.26 20.00 -1.00
C GLN A 643 17.97 19.62 -0.28
N SER A 644 17.84 20.05 0.96
CA SER A 644 16.68 19.80 1.80
C SER A 644 15.57 20.82 1.50
N LYS A 645 14.38 20.36 1.07
CA LYS A 645 13.17 21.21 0.98
C LYS A 645 12.67 21.68 2.35
N PHE A 646 13.19 21.11 3.44
CA PHE A 646 12.77 21.43 4.79
C PHE A 646 13.23 22.83 5.22
N ASP A 647 14.51 23.15 5.02
CA ASP A 647 15.13 24.44 5.38
C ASP A 647 15.72 25.21 4.18
N ASN A 648 15.54 24.67 2.97
CA ASN A 648 16.13 25.10 1.70
C ASN A 648 17.65 25.26 1.72
N LYS A 649 18.36 24.38 2.45
CA LYS A 649 19.83 24.37 2.51
C LYS A 649 20.42 23.06 1.99
N ALA A 650 21.69 23.15 1.59
CA ALA A 650 22.53 21.99 1.41
C ALA A 650 22.87 21.42 2.79
N VAL A 651 22.52 20.15 3.03
CA VAL A 651 22.81 19.42 4.26
C VAL A 651 23.77 18.27 3.97
N GLY A 652 24.72 18.01 4.88
CA GLY A 652 25.58 16.84 4.81
C GLY A 652 24.76 15.59 5.17
N LEU A 653 24.74 14.60 4.28
CA LEU A 653 23.95 13.37 4.42
C LEU A 653 24.82 12.18 4.86
N ALA A 654 26.06 12.14 4.39
CA ALA A 654 27.09 11.19 4.83
C ALA A 654 28.49 11.73 4.50
N ALA A 655 29.45 11.47 5.39
CA ALA A 655 30.84 11.26 5.00
C ALA A 655 31.05 9.74 4.89
N THR A 656 31.89 9.30 3.95
CA THR A 656 32.22 7.88 3.78
C THR A 656 33.72 7.66 3.97
N ASP A 657 34.12 6.41 4.20
CA ASP A 657 35.54 6.01 4.23
C ASP A 657 36.21 6.09 2.83
N GLY A 658 35.49 6.56 1.80
CA GLY A 658 35.98 6.70 0.44
C GLY A 658 36.23 5.37 -0.26
N PHE A 659 37.20 5.34 -1.16
CA PHE A 659 37.73 4.11 -1.76
C PHE A 659 39.20 4.26 -2.13
N ASN A 660 39.90 3.13 -2.33
CA ASN A 660 41.30 3.13 -2.77
C ASN A 660 41.42 2.65 -4.22
N VAL A 661 42.25 3.34 -5.00
CA VAL A 661 42.72 2.94 -6.32
C VAL A 661 44.17 2.47 -6.19
N ALA A 662 44.46 1.25 -6.66
CA ALA A 662 45.78 0.63 -6.48
C ALA A 662 46.91 1.41 -7.19
N GLU A 663 48.06 1.54 -6.53
CA GLU A 663 49.23 2.32 -6.98
C GLU A 663 49.84 1.84 -8.31
N THR A 664 49.62 0.58 -8.68
CA THR A 664 50.28 -0.10 -9.80
C THR A 664 49.35 -0.39 -10.98
N ARG A 665 48.72 0.65 -11.51
CA ARG A 665 48.10 0.67 -12.86
C ARG A 665 49.15 0.73 -13.97
N ASN A 666 50.00 -0.30 -14.03
CA ASN A 666 51.03 -0.45 -15.05
C ASN A 666 50.42 -0.94 -16.38
N ALA A 667 51.02 -0.57 -17.50
CA ALA A 667 50.58 -1.03 -18.81
C ALA A 667 50.67 -2.57 -18.96
N VAL A 668 49.66 -3.17 -19.60
CA VAL A 668 49.64 -4.61 -19.90
C VAL A 668 50.64 -4.91 -21.01
N ILE A 669 51.56 -5.84 -20.75
CA ILE A 669 52.59 -6.25 -21.69
C ILE A 669 52.27 -7.67 -22.19
N ALA A 670 52.23 -7.86 -23.50
CA ALA A 670 51.95 -9.14 -24.14
C ALA A 670 52.91 -9.41 -25.30
N ALA A 671 53.42 -10.63 -25.40
CA ALA A 671 54.12 -11.11 -26.57
C ALA A 671 53.14 -11.55 -27.67
N SER A 672 53.47 -11.27 -28.92
CA SER A 672 52.64 -11.59 -30.10
C SER A 672 53.52 -11.83 -31.33
N ASN A 673 52.95 -12.38 -32.41
CA ASN A 673 53.64 -12.64 -33.69
C ASN A 673 54.99 -13.36 -33.56
N TYR A 674 55.15 -14.18 -32.51
CA TYR A 674 56.35 -14.98 -32.27
C TYR A 674 56.55 -15.98 -33.41
N ASN A 675 57.65 -15.82 -34.12
CA ASN A 675 58.05 -16.69 -35.22
C ASN A 675 59.55 -16.95 -35.11
N ALA A 676 59.90 -18.07 -34.48
CA ALA A 676 61.28 -18.50 -34.26
C ALA A 676 62.10 -18.52 -35.57
N SER A 677 61.52 -19.04 -36.66
CA SER A 677 62.22 -19.25 -37.93
C SER A 677 62.31 -18.00 -38.81
N ALA A 678 61.50 -16.98 -38.56
CA ALA A 678 61.72 -15.62 -39.07
C ALA A 678 62.58 -14.76 -38.13
N GLY A 679 62.87 -15.25 -36.92
CA GLY A 679 63.68 -14.58 -35.91
C GLY A 679 62.98 -13.36 -35.31
N THR A 680 61.65 -13.36 -35.21
CA THR A 680 60.85 -12.19 -34.79
C THR A 680 59.89 -12.47 -33.65
N ILE A 681 59.68 -11.45 -32.80
CA ILE A 681 58.60 -11.40 -31.83
C ILE A 681 58.16 -9.96 -31.57
N ASP A 682 56.85 -9.71 -31.59
CA ASP A 682 56.27 -8.39 -31.34
C ASP A 682 55.87 -8.26 -29.87
N MET A 683 56.57 -7.39 -29.15
CA MET A 683 56.14 -6.97 -27.82
C MET A 683 55.10 -5.85 -27.94
N ILE A 684 53.87 -6.17 -27.56
CA ILE A 684 52.78 -5.20 -27.41
C ILE A 684 52.79 -4.70 -25.96
N VAL A 685 52.76 -3.39 -25.79
CA VAL A 685 52.48 -2.72 -24.52
C VAL A 685 51.21 -1.92 -24.70
N LYS A 686 50.22 -2.09 -23.82
CA LYS A 686 48.92 -1.42 -23.89
C LYS A 686 48.58 -0.74 -22.57
N GLN A 687 48.28 0.54 -22.63
CA GLN A 687 47.71 1.29 -21.52
C GLN A 687 46.33 0.72 -21.15
N GLU A 688 46.09 0.52 -19.85
CA GLU A 688 44.77 0.13 -19.35
C GLU A 688 43.79 1.32 -19.35
N ALA A 689 42.49 1.04 -19.40
CA ALA A 689 41.47 2.08 -19.24
C ALA A 689 41.57 2.65 -17.81
N GLY A 690 41.84 3.95 -17.69
CA GLY A 690 42.15 4.57 -16.39
C GLY A 690 43.49 4.10 -15.79
N GLY A 691 44.44 3.68 -16.62
CA GLY A 691 45.83 3.44 -16.24
C GLY A 691 46.77 4.57 -16.68
N LYS A 692 47.98 4.59 -16.11
CA LYS A 692 48.97 5.66 -16.32
C LYS A 692 49.31 5.86 -17.80
N ALA A 693 49.35 7.10 -18.26
CA ALA A 693 49.67 7.40 -19.66
C ALA A 693 51.12 7.09 -20.00
N ILE A 694 51.33 6.32 -21.07
CA ILE A 694 52.65 5.86 -21.51
C ILE A 694 53.40 7.03 -22.18
N LYS A 695 54.63 7.29 -21.74
CA LYS A 695 55.57 8.25 -22.35
C LYS A 695 56.49 7.55 -23.35
N GLU A 696 57.06 6.40 -22.98
CA GLU A 696 57.92 5.59 -23.84
C GLU A 696 57.99 4.13 -23.35
N VAL A 697 58.42 3.24 -24.25
CA VAL A 697 58.70 1.83 -23.96
C VAL A 697 60.13 1.52 -24.37
N ARG A 698 60.88 0.86 -23.47
CA ARG A 698 62.27 0.44 -23.65
C ARG A 698 62.37 -1.05 -23.40
N ILE A 699 62.98 -1.82 -24.30
CA ILE A 699 63.04 -3.28 -24.22
C ILE A 699 64.47 -3.77 -24.41
N ALA A 700 64.98 -4.51 -23.44
CA ALA A 700 66.25 -5.21 -23.53
C ALA A 700 66.01 -6.65 -23.99
N ALA A 701 66.77 -7.10 -25.00
CA ALA A 701 66.79 -8.50 -25.43
C ALA A 701 68.23 -9.01 -25.63
N TRP A 702 68.51 -10.25 -25.19
CA TRP A 702 69.83 -10.90 -25.34
C TRP A 702 69.71 -12.43 -25.22
N SER A 703 70.54 -13.19 -25.94
CA SER A 703 70.64 -14.66 -25.80
C SER A 703 71.87 -15.11 -25.02
N GLU A 704 72.98 -14.38 -25.12
CA GLU A 704 74.26 -14.83 -24.56
C GLU A 704 74.34 -14.59 -23.05
N ALA A 705 74.95 -15.54 -22.33
CA ALA A 705 74.98 -15.54 -20.86
C ALA A 705 75.76 -14.33 -20.27
N ASP A 706 76.67 -13.73 -21.03
CA ASP A 706 77.43 -12.53 -20.70
C ASP A 706 76.78 -11.22 -21.19
N GLN A 707 75.61 -11.31 -21.83
CA GLN A 707 74.89 -10.22 -22.48
C GLN A 707 75.64 -9.55 -23.65
N SER A 708 76.66 -10.21 -24.23
CA SER A 708 77.46 -9.66 -25.35
C SER A 708 76.66 -9.33 -26.61
N ASN A 709 75.48 -9.93 -26.81
CA ASN A 709 74.56 -9.60 -27.90
C ASN A 709 73.30 -8.80 -27.48
N LEU A 710 73.36 -8.12 -26.33
CA LEU A 710 72.30 -7.25 -25.84
C LEU A 710 71.96 -6.12 -26.83
N HIS A 711 70.68 -6.00 -27.17
CA HIS A 711 70.13 -4.86 -27.91
C HIS A 711 69.00 -4.20 -27.13
N TRP A 712 68.97 -2.86 -27.17
CA TRP A 712 67.89 -2.05 -26.62
C TRP A 712 67.01 -1.52 -27.74
N TYR A 713 65.74 -1.90 -27.71
CA TYR A 713 64.69 -1.37 -28.57
C TYR A 713 63.96 -0.26 -27.81
N VAL A 714 63.73 0.89 -28.45
CA VAL A 714 63.04 2.03 -27.82
C VAL A 714 61.95 2.55 -28.74
N SER A 715 60.77 2.85 -28.19
CA SER A 715 59.69 3.52 -28.91
C SER A 715 58.94 4.51 -28.03
N SER A 716 58.87 5.75 -28.51
CA SER A 716 58.00 6.83 -28.05
C SER A 716 56.78 7.03 -28.97
N THR A 717 56.51 6.09 -29.89
CA THR A 717 55.34 6.13 -30.77
C THR A 717 54.19 5.34 -30.14
N ILE A 718 53.26 6.07 -29.51
CA ILE A 718 52.01 5.54 -28.97
C ILE A 718 50.90 5.76 -30.02
N ILE A 719 50.13 4.72 -30.34
CA ILE A 719 48.94 4.78 -31.21
C ILE A 719 47.80 4.12 -30.44
N ASP A 720 46.70 4.84 -30.20
CA ASP A 720 45.50 4.36 -29.47
C ASP A 720 45.82 3.71 -28.11
N GLY A 721 46.74 4.31 -27.34
CA GLY A 721 47.21 3.78 -26.04
C GLY A 721 48.07 2.50 -26.15
N LYS A 722 48.46 2.11 -27.36
CA LYS A 722 49.26 0.92 -27.66
C LYS A 722 50.63 1.32 -28.22
N VAL A 723 51.67 0.62 -27.76
CA VAL A 723 52.99 0.59 -28.38
C VAL A 723 53.24 -0.84 -28.88
N THR A 724 53.97 -1.01 -29.98
CA THR A 724 54.37 -2.33 -30.48
C THR A 724 55.80 -2.27 -30.97
N VAL A 725 56.63 -3.21 -30.53
CA VAL A 725 58.08 -3.22 -30.74
C VAL A 725 58.50 -4.63 -31.19
N THR A 726 58.92 -4.74 -32.45
CA THR A 726 59.42 -6.00 -33.02
C THR A 726 60.88 -6.23 -32.60
N ILE A 727 61.10 -7.21 -31.73
CA ILE A 727 62.43 -7.78 -31.49
C ILE A 727 62.78 -8.66 -32.69
N ASN A 728 64.01 -8.55 -33.20
CA ASN A 728 64.43 -9.25 -34.40
C ASN A 728 65.89 -9.75 -34.31
N GLU A 729 66.08 -11.05 -34.50
CA GLU A 729 67.35 -11.77 -34.43
C GLU A 729 68.46 -11.16 -35.34
N LYS A 730 68.08 -10.45 -36.41
CA LYS A 730 69.03 -9.69 -37.27
C LYS A 730 69.83 -8.64 -36.48
N ASN A 731 69.20 -7.99 -35.50
CA ASN A 731 69.82 -6.97 -34.64
C ASN A 731 70.79 -7.62 -33.64
N HIS A 732 70.67 -8.93 -33.44
CA HIS A 732 71.50 -9.79 -32.61
C HIS A 732 72.37 -10.73 -33.48
N GLN A 733 72.71 -10.28 -34.70
CA GLN A 733 73.63 -10.94 -35.64
C GLN A 733 73.19 -12.32 -36.18
N TYR A 734 71.91 -12.71 -36.01
CA TYR A 734 71.38 -14.06 -36.26
C TYR A 734 72.00 -15.14 -35.35
N ILE A 735 72.20 -14.80 -34.07
CA ILE A 735 72.62 -15.74 -33.03
C ILE A 735 71.39 -16.56 -32.60
N LYS A 736 71.33 -17.82 -33.04
CA LYS A 736 70.24 -18.74 -32.71
C LYS A 736 70.29 -19.12 -31.23
N GLY A 737 69.23 -18.85 -30.47
CA GLY A 737 69.22 -19.06 -29.03
C GLY A 737 67.95 -18.62 -28.31
N ASN A 738 67.96 -18.74 -26.98
CA ASN A 738 66.85 -18.35 -26.11
C ASN A 738 67.02 -16.92 -25.63
N TYR A 739 66.33 -15.99 -26.28
CA TYR A 739 66.36 -14.57 -25.95
C TYR A 739 65.59 -14.28 -24.67
N ASN A 740 66.30 -13.79 -23.65
CA ASN A 740 65.72 -13.13 -22.47
C ASN A 740 65.11 -11.80 -22.93
N ILE A 741 63.91 -11.44 -22.46
CA ILE A 741 63.23 -10.19 -22.85
C ILE A 741 62.76 -9.46 -21.59
N HIS A 742 63.30 -8.26 -21.35
CA HIS A 742 62.88 -7.36 -20.27
C HIS A 742 62.27 -6.09 -20.87
N VAL A 743 61.01 -5.80 -20.51
CA VAL A 743 60.28 -4.61 -20.96
C VAL A 743 60.20 -3.60 -19.82
N TYR A 744 60.45 -2.33 -20.15
CA TYR A 744 60.34 -1.18 -19.27
C TYR A 744 59.38 -0.17 -19.91
N VAL A 745 58.48 0.37 -19.10
CA VAL A 745 57.47 1.36 -19.50
C VAL A 745 57.66 2.57 -18.60
N ASP A 746 57.86 3.73 -19.20
CA ASP A 746 57.95 5.01 -18.49
C ASP A 746 56.67 5.80 -18.74
N TYR A 747 56.16 6.46 -17.69
CA TYR A 747 54.87 7.14 -17.70
C TYR A 747 55.03 8.67 -17.68
N THR A 748 53.96 9.38 -18.05
CA THR A 748 53.95 10.86 -18.06
C THR A 748 53.98 11.47 -16.66
N ASP A 749 53.67 10.71 -15.61
CA ASP A 749 53.79 11.13 -14.21
C ASP A 749 55.22 11.05 -13.65
N GLY A 750 56.19 10.63 -14.48
CA GLY A 750 57.59 10.49 -14.11
C GLY A 750 57.95 9.16 -13.45
N THR A 751 56.99 8.23 -13.28
CA THR A 751 57.26 6.87 -12.77
C THR A 751 57.61 5.88 -13.89
N SER A 752 58.20 4.75 -13.52
CA SER A 752 58.61 3.67 -14.42
C SER A 752 58.23 2.30 -13.86
N SER A 753 57.84 1.36 -14.74
CA SER A 753 57.61 -0.05 -14.38
C SER A 753 58.39 -0.98 -15.29
N GLY A 754 59.15 -1.93 -14.72
CA GLY A 754 59.85 -2.99 -15.44
C GLY A 754 59.17 -4.35 -15.28
N THR A 755 59.28 -5.23 -16.28
CA THR A 755 58.74 -6.59 -16.28
C THR A 755 59.62 -7.52 -17.11
N ASN A 756 60.03 -8.65 -16.51
CA ASN A 756 60.66 -9.74 -17.25
C ASN A 756 59.59 -10.60 -17.93
N ILE A 757 59.67 -10.75 -19.25
CA ILE A 757 58.72 -11.49 -20.08
C ILE A 757 59.14 -12.96 -20.27
N GLY A 758 60.34 -13.32 -19.80
CA GLY A 758 60.91 -14.66 -19.91
C GLY A 758 61.75 -14.85 -21.16
N ASN A 759 61.79 -16.09 -21.65
CA ASN A 759 62.69 -16.53 -22.71
C ASN A 759 61.95 -17.01 -23.96
N TYR A 760 62.39 -16.55 -25.13
CA TYR A 760 61.82 -16.93 -26.43
C TYR A 760 62.92 -17.44 -27.37
N SER A 761 62.69 -18.59 -28.01
CA SER A 761 63.69 -19.22 -28.86
C SER A 761 63.61 -18.63 -30.28
N LEU A 762 64.67 -17.97 -30.75
CA LEU A 762 64.79 -17.48 -32.12
C LEU A 762 65.87 -18.29 -32.84
N ASN A 763 65.60 -18.69 -34.08
CA ASN A 763 66.44 -19.64 -34.81
C ASN A 763 66.49 -19.41 -36.33
N ALA A 764 66.28 -18.18 -36.79
CA ALA A 764 66.27 -17.82 -38.20
C ALA A 764 67.58 -18.22 -38.90
N ASP A 765 67.48 -18.77 -40.11
CA ASP A 765 68.66 -18.88 -40.96
C ASP A 765 69.08 -17.47 -41.41
N LYS A 766 70.32 -17.09 -41.06
CA LYS A 766 70.96 -15.88 -41.58
C LYS A 766 70.84 -15.87 -43.10
N PRO A 767 70.15 -14.91 -43.73
CA PRO A 767 69.86 -14.96 -45.16
C PRO A 767 71.13 -15.12 -45.98
N ALA A 768 71.15 -16.11 -46.87
CA ALA A 768 72.25 -16.38 -47.79
C ALA A 768 72.26 -15.34 -48.94
N VAL A 769 72.57 -14.09 -48.60
CA VAL A 769 72.65 -13.00 -49.59
C VAL A 769 73.88 -13.24 -50.47
N ALA A 770 73.71 -13.09 -51.80
CA ALA A 770 74.81 -13.11 -52.76
C ALA A 770 75.63 -11.80 -52.69
N LEU A 771 76.33 -11.63 -51.56
CA LEU A 771 77.20 -10.50 -51.24
C LEU A 771 78.63 -11.00 -50.96
N PRO A 772 79.64 -10.11 -51.04
CA PRO A 772 79.54 -8.75 -51.54
C PRO A 772 79.31 -8.63 -53.05
N SER A 773 78.66 -7.53 -53.42
CA SER A 773 78.56 -6.96 -54.78
C SER A 773 79.26 -5.59 -54.79
N TYR A 774 79.49 -4.99 -55.96
CA TYR A 774 80.35 -3.81 -56.09
C TYR A 774 79.64 -2.59 -56.66
N PHE A 775 80.09 -1.40 -56.28
CA PHE A 775 79.64 -0.11 -56.80
C PHE A 775 80.81 0.86 -56.98
N ILE A 776 80.57 1.96 -57.70
CA ILE A 776 81.52 3.08 -57.80
C ILE A 776 80.89 4.35 -57.23
N ASP A 777 81.70 5.36 -56.96
CA ASP A 777 81.22 6.71 -56.69
C ASP A 777 81.86 7.72 -57.66
N ILE A 778 81.09 8.75 -58.03
CA ILE A 778 81.47 9.74 -59.05
C ILE A 778 81.01 11.15 -58.68
N SER A 779 81.79 12.12 -59.14
CA SER A 779 81.57 13.55 -58.94
C SER A 779 81.63 14.31 -60.28
N SER A 780 81.76 15.63 -60.23
CA SER A 780 81.99 16.43 -61.45
C SER A 780 83.37 16.20 -62.08
N HIS A 781 84.34 15.70 -61.31
CA HIS A 781 85.71 15.43 -61.79
C HIS A 781 85.77 14.30 -62.82
N ASN A 782 84.82 13.36 -62.77
CA ASN A 782 84.71 12.24 -63.74
C ASN A 782 83.94 12.66 -65.02
N GLY A 783 83.37 13.86 -65.07
CA GLY A 783 82.61 14.36 -66.22
C GLY A 783 81.32 13.57 -66.51
N ILE A 784 80.93 13.51 -67.79
CA ILE A 784 79.77 12.72 -68.21
C ILE A 784 80.20 11.28 -68.49
N ILE A 785 79.82 10.35 -67.62
CA ILE A 785 79.90 8.91 -67.88
C ILE A 785 78.76 8.52 -68.81
N SER A 786 79.06 7.89 -69.94
CA SER A 786 78.06 7.46 -70.93
C SER A 786 77.36 6.16 -70.54
N VAL A 787 76.20 5.89 -71.17
CA VAL A 787 75.48 4.62 -71.03
C VAL A 787 76.34 3.42 -71.46
N ALA A 788 77.26 3.61 -72.42
CA ALA A 788 78.18 2.56 -72.86
C ALA A 788 79.25 2.23 -71.79
N GLU A 789 79.78 3.26 -71.13
CA GLU A 789 80.74 3.11 -70.03
C GLU A 789 80.09 2.48 -68.80
N PHE A 790 78.87 2.88 -68.42
CA PHE A 790 78.11 2.20 -67.37
C PHE A 790 77.79 0.74 -67.73
N ASN A 791 77.45 0.43 -68.98
CA ASN A 791 77.27 -0.97 -69.40
C ASN A 791 78.58 -1.78 -69.39
N SER A 792 79.74 -1.15 -69.61
CA SER A 792 81.06 -1.77 -69.43
C SER A 792 81.35 -2.05 -67.96
N LEU A 793 81.15 -1.06 -67.08
CA LEU A 793 81.28 -1.20 -65.63
C LEU A 793 80.39 -2.33 -65.09
N LYS A 794 79.16 -2.44 -65.59
CA LYS A 794 78.20 -3.51 -65.23
C LYS A 794 78.65 -4.91 -65.65
N GLN A 795 79.31 -5.05 -66.80
CA GLN A 795 79.98 -6.29 -67.19
C GLN A 795 81.20 -6.59 -66.30
N GLN A 796 81.83 -5.55 -65.74
CA GLN A 796 82.93 -5.61 -64.77
C GLN A 796 82.44 -5.65 -63.29
N GLY A 797 81.22 -6.14 -63.05
CA GLY A 797 80.66 -6.42 -61.72
C GLY A 797 80.05 -5.23 -60.96
N ILE A 798 80.08 -4.02 -61.52
CA ILE A 798 79.55 -2.80 -60.89
C ILE A 798 78.02 -2.73 -61.04
N GLN A 799 77.29 -2.86 -59.93
CA GLN A 799 75.83 -2.88 -59.91
C GLN A 799 75.21 -1.58 -59.38
N GLY A 800 75.99 -0.75 -58.68
CA GLY A 800 75.57 0.56 -58.15
C GLY A 800 76.49 1.71 -58.57
N VAL A 801 75.98 2.94 -58.45
CA VAL A 801 76.75 4.19 -58.50
C VAL A 801 76.24 5.19 -57.45
N VAL A 802 77.16 5.85 -56.73
CA VAL A 802 76.84 7.02 -55.88
C VAL A 802 77.25 8.29 -56.60
N VAL A 803 76.33 9.24 -56.78
CA VAL A 803 76.57 10.49 -57.52
C VAL A 803 76.62 11.68 -56.56
N LYS A 804 77.70 12.47 -56.60
CA LYS A 804 77.77 13.75 -55.86
C LYS A 804 76.66 14.68 -56.38
N LEU A 805 75.76 15.13 -55.51
CA LEU A 805 74.74 16.11 -55.88
C LEU A 805 75.16 17.52 -55.47
N THR A 806 75.54 17.68 -54.21
CA THR A 806 75.71 18.98 -53.55
C THR A 806 76.95 19.03 -52.68
N GLU A 807 77.45 20.23 -52.43
CA GLU A 807 78.52 20.51 -51.47
C GLU A 807 78.22 21.82 -50.72
N GLY A 808 78.39 21.77 -49.38
CA GLY A 808 77.89 22.79 -48.46
C GLY A 808 76.44 23.19 -48.79
N THR A 809 76.17 24.50 -48.78
CA THR A 809 74.87 25.08 -49.13
C THR A 809 74.86 25.82 -50.48
N SER A 810 75.90 25.67 -51.31
CA SER A 810 76.14 26.54 -52.47
C SER A 810 76.50 25.86 -53.79
N TYR A 811 77.03 24.64 -53.77
CA TYR A 811 77.46 23.93 -54.99
C TYR A 811 76.47 22.83 -55.39
N ILE A 812 76.20 22.69 -56.69
CA ILE A 812 75.52 21.55 -57.30
C ILE A 812 76.41 20.99 -58.41
N ASN A 813 76.55 19.67 -58.49
CA ASN A 813 77.28 19.00 -59.56
C ASN A 813 76.59 19.20 -60.92
N PRO A 814 77.23 19.89 -61.90
CA PRO A 814 76.60 20.21 -63.18
C PRO A 814 76.35 18.98 -64.06
N TYR A 815 77.03 17.86 -63.82
CA TYR A 815 76.86 16.62 -64.58
C TYR A 815 75.88 15.63 -63.93
N ALA A 816 75.41 15.88 -62.71
CA ALA A 816 74.58 14.94 -61.94
C ALA A 816 73.35 14.44 -62.72
N SER A 817 72.63 15.32 -63.41
CA SER A 817 71.46 14.93 -64.23
C SER A 817 71.82 13.91 -65.31
N SER A 818 72.94 14.10 -66.01
CA SER A 818 73.41 13.17 -67.06
C SER A 818 73.96 11.87 -66.45
N GLN A 819 74.70 11.96 -65.34
CA GLN A 819 75.24 10.80 -64.62
C GLN A 819 74.11 9.89 -64.10
N ILE A 820 73.08 10.47 -63.46
CA ILE A 820 71.89 9.77 -62.96
C ILE A 820 71.09 9.15 -64.12
N ALA A 821 70.84 9.90 -65.19
CA ALA A 821 70.08 9.40 -66.34
C ALA A 821 70.80 8.25 -67.06
N ASN A 822 72.11 8.37 -67.28
CA ASN A 822 72.89 7.35 -67.98
C ASN A 822 73.06 6.07 -67.15
N ALA A 823 73.24 6.19 -65.82
CA ALA A 823 73.28 5.04 -64.92
C ALA A 823 71.95 4.29 -64.86
N ARG A 824 70.83 5.03 -64.73
CA ARG A 824 69.47 4.46 -64.82
C ARG A 824 69.24 3.76 -66.15
N ALA A 825 69.69 4.33 -67.28
CA ALA A 825 69.57 3.72 -68.60
C ALA A 825 70.40 2.43 -68.79
N ALA A 826 71.54 2.29 -68.11
CA ALA A 826 72.30 1.04 -68.02
C ALA A 826 71.70 0.03 -67.00
N GLY A 827 70.68 0.45 -66.24
CA GLY A 827 70.10 -0.33 -65.14
C GLY A 827 71.10 -0.56 -64.00
N ILE A 828 71.97 0.41 -63.71
CA ILE A 828 72.78 0.47 -62.48
C ILE A 828 71.95 1.19 -61.41
N LYS A 829 72.00 0.72 -60.16
CA LYS A 829 71.32 1.39 -59.05
C LYS A 829 71.96 2.74 -58.77
N VAL A 830 71.15 3.79 -58.71
CA VAL A 830 71.60 5.15 -58.39
C VAL A 830 71.39 5.45 -56.91
N SER A 831 72.46 5.89 -56.28
CA SER A 831 72.53 6.49 -54.94
C SER A 831 73.09 7.90 -55.06
N ALA A 832 72.97 8.70 -54.00
CA ALA A 832 73.43 10.09 -54.00
C ALA A 832 74.34 10.39 -52.79
N TYR A 833 75.30 11.30 -52.96
CA TYR A 833 76.09 11.83 -51.84
C TYR A 833 76.16 13.36 -51.80
N HIS A 834 76.42 13.87 -50.61
CA HIS A 834 76.59 15.27 -50.31
C HIS A 834 77.83 15.49 -49.45
N TYR A 835 78.77 16.28 -49.99
CA TYR A 835 80.01 16.65 -49.32
C TYR A 835 79.71 17.74 -48.28
N ALA A 836 79.79 17.36 -47.01
CA ALA A 836 79.39 18.20 -45.90
C ALA A 836 80.54 19.11 -45.43
N HIS A 837 80.16 20.30 -44.99
CA HIS A 837 81.05 21.32 -44.41
C HIS A 837 80.61 21.74 -42.99
N TYR A 838 79.45 21.28 -42.53
CA TYR A 838 78.83 21.78 -41.31
C TYR A 838 79.68 21.60 -40.04
N THR A 839 79.69 22.63 -39.20
CA THR A 839 80.36 22.62 -37.87
C THR A 839 79.38 22.81 -36.70
N SER A 840 78.09 23.00 -36.99
CA SER A 840 77.02 23.15 -36.00
C SER A 840 75.74 22.42 -36.44
N ALA A 841 74.87 22.10 -35.48
CA ALA A 841 73.59 21.47 -35.75
C ALA A 841 72.69 22.30 -36.70
N ALA A 842 72.75 23.63 -36.65
CA ALA A 842 71.98 24.49 -37.56
C ALA A 842 72.47 24.37 -39.01
N GLY A 843 73.80 24.46 -39.23
CA GLY A 843 74.41 24.25 -40.54
C GLY A 843 74.16 22.84 -41.08
N ALA A 844 74.22 21.82 -40.21
CA ALA A 844 73.92 20.44 -40.56
C ALA A 844 72.49 20.26 -41.10
N GLN A 845 71.53 20.98 -40.52
CA GLN A 845 70.15 21.01 -41.00
C GLN A 845 69.99 21.82 -42.31
N GLU A 846 70.77 22.88 -42.53
CA GLU A 846 70.75 23.64 -43.79
C GLU A 846 71.34 22.83 -44.96
N GLU A 847 72.45 22.13 -44.72
CA GLU A 847 73.09 21.23 -45.66
C GLU A 847 72.19 20.01 -45.99
N ALA A 848 71.55 19.41 -44.98
CA ALA A 848 70.51 18.39 -45.19
C ALA A 848 69.33 18.88 -46.06
N ARG A 849 68.82 20.10 -45.79
CA ARG A 849 67.78 20.72 -46.63
C ARG A 849 68.23 20.90 -48.07
N TYR A 850 69.45 21.41 -48.26
CA TYR A 850 70.00 21.70 -49.58
C TYR A 850 70.17 20.41 -50.40
N PHE A 851 70.71 19.35 -49.79
CA PHE A 851 70.85 18.03 -50.41
C PHE A 851 69.49 17.40 -50.74
N ALA A 852 68.53 17.40 -49.82
CA ALA A 852 67.19 16.86 -50.06
C ALA A 852 66.45 17.63 -51.17
N ASN A 853 66.63 18.96 -51.26
CA ASN A 853 66.08 19.77 -52.34
C ASN A 853 66.70 19.40 -53.70
N ALA A 854 68.03 19.26 -53.76
CA ALA A 854 68.72 18.83 -54.98
C ALA A 854 68.28 17.42 -55.42
N ALA A 855 68.19 16.47 -54.48
CA ALA A 855 67.74 15.10 -54.74
C ALA A 855 66.33 15.03 -55.35
N ARG A 856 65.38 15.80 -54.82
CA ARG A 856 64.04 15.94 -55.42
C ARG A 856 64.10 16.57 -56.82
N SER A 857 64.95 17.57 -57.03
CA SER A 857 65.09 18.23 -58.34
C SER A 857 65.64 17.31 -59.44
N PHE A 858 66.47 16.31 -59.08
CA PHE A 858 66.96 15.27 -59.99
C PHE A 858 66.05 14.03 -60.06
N GLY A 859 64.87 14.06 -59.43
CA GLY A 859 63.93 12.94 -59.44
C GLY A 859 64.46 11.70 -58.73
N LEU A 860 65.05 11.87 -57.55
CA LEU A 860 65.44 10.77 -56.65
C LEU A 860 64.35 10.53 -55.61
N GLU A 861 63.87 9.29 -55.55
CA GLU A 861 62.80 8.86 -54.64
C GLU A 861 63.23 8.88 -53.17
N ALA A 862 62.28 8.98 -52.24
CA ALA A 862 62.50 8.88 -50.79
C ALA A 862 63.23 7.59 -50.35
N SER A 863 63.15 6.54 -51.16
CA SER A 863 63.81 5.23 -51.04
C SER A 863 65.31 5.26 -51.37
N THR A 864 65.80 6.29 -52.08
CA THR A 864 67.19 6.41 -52.57
C THR A 864 68.17 6.43 -51.40
N VAL A 865 69.33 5.76 -51.55
CA VAL A 865 70.40 5.85 -50.54
C VAL A 865 71.00 7.26 -50.58
N MET A 866 70.92 7.95 -49.46
CA MET A 866 71.43 9.32 -49.28
C MET A 866 72.65 9.29 -48.35
N VAL A 867 73.83 9.47 -48.94
CA VAL A 867 75.11 9.49 -48.22
C VAL A 867 75.42 10.90 -47.72
N ASN A 868 75.69 11.01 -46.42
CA ASN A 868 76.42 12.13 -45.85
C ASN A 868 77.91 11.85 -45.97
N ASP A 869 78.64 12.68 -46.71
CA ASP A 869 80.08 12.53 -46.93
C ASP A 869 80.82 13.47 -45.97
N MET A 870 81.50 12.87 -44.98
CA MET A 870 82.00 13.52 -43.77
C MET A 870 83.53 13.40 -43.69
N GLU A 871 84.23 14.18 -44.49
CA GLU A 871 85.70 14.23 -44.51
C GLU A 871 86.32 15.63 -44.32
N GLU A 872 85.55 16.71 -44.35
CA GLU A 872 86.09 18.05 -44.09
C GLU A 872 86.52 18.20 -42.63
N SER A 873 87.82 18.39 -42.44
CA SER A 873 88.55 18.49 -41.17
C SER A 873 87.90 19.34 -40.07
N SER A 874 87.20 20.42 -40.42
CA SER A 874 86.50 21.26 -39.44
C SER A 874 85.28 20.59 -38.79
N MET A 875 84.69 19.56 -39.42
CA MET A 875 83.50 18.86 -38.93
C MET A 875 83.74 18.04 -37.65
N VAL A 876 84.99 17.64 -37.39
CA VAL A 876 85.37 16.69 -36.31
C VAL A 876 84.90 17.17 -34.94
N ASN A 877 85.02 18.47 -34.67
CA ASN A 877 84.56 19.05 -33.40
C ASN A 877 83.03 18.97 -33.30
N ASN A 878 82.53 18.29 -32.25
CA ASN A 878 81.10 18.05 -32.01
C ASN A 878 80.41 17.19 -33.12
N ILE A 879 81.18 16.43 -33.92
CA ILE A 879 80.69 15.71 -35.09
C ILE A 879 79.40 14.91 -34.82
N ASN A 880 79.34 14.12 -33.74
CA ASN A 880 78.19 13.25 -33.46
C ASN A 880 76.87 14.02 -33.28
N ASN A 881 76.88 15.20 -32.64
CA ASN A 881 75.65 15.96 -32.46
C ASN A 881 75.24 16.70 -33.73
N ASN A 882 76.21 17.09 -34.57
CA ASN A 882 75.95 17.67 -35.87
C ASN A 882 75.41 16.62 -36.87
N VAL A 883 76.00 15.42 -36.90
CA VAL A 883 75.56 14.25 -37.71
C VAL A 883 74.14 13.82 -37.34
N GLN A 884 73.80 13.81 -36.04
CA GLN A 884 72.43 13.57 -35.58
C GLN A 884 71.45 14.58 -36.19
N ALA A 885 71.77 15.88 -36.08
CA ALA A 885 70.93 16.95 -36.60
C ALA A 885 70.75 16.88 -38.14
N TRP A 886 71.79 16.43 -38.87
CA TRP A 886 71.70 16.12 -40.30
C TRP A 886 70.75 14.95 -40.57
N GLN A 887 70.90 13.82 -39.86
CA GLN A 887 70.05 12.64 -40.07
C GLN A 887 68.58 12.95 -39.79
N ASP A 888 68.28 13.64 -38.70
CA ASP A 888 66.92 13.88 -38.26
C ASP A 888 66.22 14.92 -39.15
N GLU A 889 66.96 15.90 -39.69
CA GLU A 889 66.46 16.77 -40.76
C GLU A 889 66.26 16.00 -42.08
N MET A 890 67.19 15.14 -42.52
CA MET A 890 67.00 14.33 -43.72
C MET A 890 65.75 13.43 -43.63
N ARG A 891 65.52 12.79 -42.48
CA ARG A 891 64.29 12.05 -42.16
C ARG A 891 63.06 12.95 -42.26
N ARG A 892 63.10 14.15 -41.66
CA ARG A 892 62.02 15.16 -41.73
C ARG A 892 61.79 15.68 -43.15
N GLN A 893 62.82 15.70 -43.99
CA GLN A 893 62.77 16.05 -45.41
C GLN A 893 62.27 14.89 -46.30
N GLY A 894 61.98 13.72 -45.72
CA GLY A 894 61.39 12.55 -46.39
C GLY A 894 62.37 11.47 -46.80
N TYR A 895 63.67 11.60 -46.52
CA TYR A 895 64.70 10.62 -46.88
C TYR A 895 65.18 9.86 -45.64
N SER A 896 64.89 8.55 -45.56
CA SER A 896 65.22 7.72 -44.39
C SER A 896 66.34 6.71 -44.64
N ASN A 897 66.67 6.41 -45.89
CA ASN A 897 67.71 5.46 -46.28
C ASN A 897 69.11 6.12 -46.24
N LEU A 898 69.54 6.50 -45.04
CA LEU A 898 70.74 7.31 -44.82
C LEU A 898 72.01 6.46 -44.63
N ILE A 899 73.13 6.95 -45.12
CA ILE A 899 74.48 6.39 -44.93
C ILE A 899 75.46 7.50 -44.52
N HIS A 900 76.49 7.13 -43.76
CA HIS A 900 77.60 8.00 -43.37
C HIS A 900 78.90 7.51 -43.99
N TYR A 901 79.45 8.27 -44.93
CA TYR A 901 80.78 8.06 -45.46
C TYR A 901 81.80 8.87 -44.64
N THR A 902 82.94 8.26 -44.32
CA THR A 902 84.10 8.90 -43.69
C THR A 902 85.32 7.97 -43.71
N MET A 903 86.52 8.50 -43.46
CA MET A 903 87.73 7.67 -43.32
C MET A 903 87.69 6.79 -42.08
N ALA A 904 88.28 5.59 -42.20
CA ALA A 904 88.42 4.66 -41.08
C ALA A 904 89.13 5.23 -39.85
N SER A 905 89.95 6.28 -39.98
CA SER A 905 90.63 6.96 -38.87
C SER A 905 89.69 7.85 -38.02
N TRP A 906 88.51 8.19 -38.53
CA TRP A 906 87.54 9.02 -37.80
C TRP A 906 86.60 8.20 -36.90
N LEU A 907 86.51 6.88 -37.10
CA LEU A 907 85.62 5.98 -36.37
C LEU A 907 86.16 5.65 -34.96
N ASP A 908 85.29 5.64 -33.96
CA ASP A 908 85.56 5.22 -32.58
C ASP A 908 86.25 3.84 -32.47
N ILE A 909 85.80 2.86 -33.24
CA ILE A 909 86.38 1.51 -33.40
C ILE A 909 87.83 1.49 -33.93
N ARG A 910 88.38 2.66 -34.28
CA ARG A 910 89.76 2.88 -34.73
C ARG A 910 90.46 4.02 -33.97
N GLY A 911 89.85 4.53 -32.90
CA GLY A 911 90.39 5.62 -32.05
C GLY A 911 90.01 7.03 -32.48
N GLY A 912 89.06 7.19 -33.42
CA GLY A 912 88.51 8.47 -33.83
C GLY A 912 87.36 8.97 -32.93
N GLN A 913 86.63 10.00 -33.38
CA GLN A 913 85.56 10.65 -32.62
C GLN A 913 84.13 10.31 -33.07
N VAL A 914 83.96 9.66 -34.22
CA VAL A 914 82.64 9.31 -34.76
C VAL A 914 82.11 8.06 -34.08
N ASP A 915 80.97 8.21 -33.40
CA ASP A 915 80.28 7.18 -32.61
C ASP A 915 79.54 6.19 -33.53
N THR A 916 80.13 5.02 -33.76
CA THR A 916 79.55 4.01 -34.66
C THR A 916 78.45 3.19 -34.00
N ALA A 917 78.34 3.22 -32.67
CA ALA A 917 77.23 2.61 -31.95
C ALA A 917 75.95 3.45 -32.10
N ARG A 918 76.04 4.77 -31.88
CA ARG A 918 74.91 5.72 -31.95
C ARG A 918 74.24 5.76 -33.32
N PHE A 919 75.01 5.70 -34.40
CA PHE A 919 74.47 5.74 -35.76
C PHE A 919 74.30 4.35 -36.39
N GLY A 920 74.78 3.29 -35.73
CA GLY A 920 74.83 1.92 -36.23
C GLY A 920 75.91 1.74 -37.30
N ILE A 921 76.89 0.87 -37.02
CA ILE A 921 78.00 0.59 -37.94
C ILE A 921 77.52 0.18 -39.34
N ASN A 922 76.40 -0.54 -39.44
CA ASN A 922 75.72 -0.94 -40.68
C ASN A 922 75.10 0.21 -41.50
N ASN A 923 75.23 1.46 -41.05
CA ASN A 923 74.95 2.68 -41.80
C ASN A 923 76.22 3.39 -42.29
N PHE A 924 77.43 2.84 -42.08
CA PHE A 924 78.68 3.46 -42.53
C PHE A 924 79.18 2.92 -43.86
N TRP A 925 79.70 3.81 -44.69
CA TRP A 925 80.48 3.51 -45.87
C TRP A 925 81.92 3.97 -45.63
N VAL A 926 82.80 3.03 -45.28
CA VAL A 926 84.12 3.37 -44.71
C VAL A 926 85.17 3.53 -45.81
N ALA A 927 85.96 4.61 -45.81
CA ALA A 927 87.13 4.73 -46.69
C ALA A 927 88.40 4.19 -46.02
N HIS A 928 89.09 3.23 -46.66
CA HIS A 928 90.36 2.67 -46.16
C HIS A 928 91.16 1.95 -47.26
N TYR A 929 92.08 2.67 -47.91
CA TYR A 929 92.90 2.12 -48.98
C TYR A 929 94.08 1.29 -48.41
N ALA A 930 93.87 0.00 -48.16
CA ALA A 930 94.88 -0.87 -47.55
C ALA A 930 96.14 -1.10 -48.40
N LYS A 931 96.10 -0.74 -49.70
CA LYS A 931 97.26 -0.67 -50.62
C LYS A 931 97.73 0.76 -50.92
N GLY A 932 97.20 1.76 -50.22
CA GLY A 932 97.33 3.17 -50.60
C GLY A 932 96.78 3.42 -52.01
N TYR A 933 97.41 4.34 -52.75
CA TYR A 933 97.06 4.67 -54.14
C TYR A 933 97.58 3.63 -55.17
N THR A 934 97.59 2.35 -54.81
CA THR A 934 97.85 1.23 -55.72
C THR A 934 96.55 0.44 -55.90
N TYR A 935 96.22 0.04 -57.13
CA TYR A 935 94.97 -0.68 -57.38
C TYR A 935 94.89 -2.00 -56.60
N MET A 936 93.69 -2.27 -56.10
CA MET A 936 93.30 -3.50 -55.43
C MET A 936 92.15 -4.10 -56.25
N THR A 937 92.21 -5.40 -56.55
CA THR A 937 91.16 -6.06 -57.32
C THR A 937 89.91 -6.33 -56.48
N GLN A 938 88.78 -6.60 -57.14
CA GLN A 938 87.52 -6.98 -56.50
C GLN A 938 87.69 -8.25 -55.63
N GLU A 939 88.50 -9.20 -56.09
CA GLU A 939 88.81 -10.45 -55.41
C GLU A 939 89.66 -10.22 -54.17
N GLU A 940 90.66 -9.34 -54.25
CA GLU A 940 91.50 -8.96 -53.10
C GLU A 940 90.70 -8.23 -52.02
N ALA A 941 89.85 -7.27 -52.41
CA ALA A 941 88.95 -6.58 -51.47
C ALA A 941 87.98 -7.56 -50.79
N LYS A 942 87.39 -8.48 -51.56
CA LYS A 942 86.51 -9.55 -51.06
C LYS A 942 87.24 -10.55 -50.15
N SER A 943 88.52 -10.79 -50.39
CA SER A 943 89.35 -11.65 -49.53
C SER A 943 89.77 -10.94 -48.22
N LEU A 944 89.99 -9.62 -48.25
CA LEU A 944 90.31 -8.83 -47.05
C LEU A 944 89.08 -8.61 -46.16
N ASN A 945 87.90 -8.44 -46.76
CA ASN A 945 86.60 -8.39 -46.08
C ASN A 945 86.54 -7.36 -44.92
N TYR A 946 87.24 -6.23 -45.06
CA TYR A 946 87.29 -5.19 -44.03
C TYR A 946 85.95 -4.48 -43.88
N TYR A 947 85.54 -4.24 -42.64
CA TYR A 947 84.25 -3.61 -42.29
C TYR A 947 83.02 -4.36 -42.81
N ALA A 948 83.05 -5.70 -42.87
CA ALA A 948 81.92 -6.54 -43.29
C ALA A 948 80.65 -6.45 -42.40
N ASN A 949 80.71 -5.68 -41.31
CA ASN A 949 79.59 -5.29 -40.47
C ASN A 949 79.06 -3.87 -40.76
N ALA A 950 79.73 -3.12 -41.64
CA ALA A 950 79.31 -1.80 -42.10
C ALA A 950 78.39 -1.89 -43.32
N ALA A 951 77.93 -0.76 -43.87
CA ALA A 951 77.14 -0.75 -45.11
C ALA A 951 78.01 -1.09 -46.33
N ALA A 952 79.20 -0.50 -46.39
CA ALA A 952 80.13 -0.61 -47.51
C ALA A 952 81.58 -0.25 -47.11
N TRP A 953 82.54 -0.57 -47.97
CA TRP A 953 83.96 -0.15 -47.86
C TRP A 953 84.49 0.35 -49.22
N GLN A 954 85.01 1.58 -49.26
CA GLN A 954 85.79 2.11 -50.39
C GLN A 954 87.24 1.65 -50.23
N TYR A 955 87.65 0.74 -51.12
CA TYR A 955 88.92 0.00 -50.97
C TYR A 955 90.02 0.50 -51.91
N THR A 956 89.68 1.26 -52.96
CA THR A 956 90.64 1.90 -53.86
C THR A 956 90.03 3.13 -54.56
N SER A 957 90.84 4.17 -54.76
CA SER A 957 90.52 5.41 -55.50
C SER A 957 91.22 5.51 -56.85
N VAL A 958 91.78 4.39 -57.32
CA VAL A 958 92.60 4.30 -58.54
C VAL A 958 92.14 3.16 -59.45
N SER A 959 90.83 2.89 -59.49
CA SER A 959 90.28 1.84 -60.34
C SER A 959 90.39 2.20 -61.82
N SER A 960 91.00 1.29 -62.59
CA SER A 960 91.33 1.45 -64.01
C SER A 960 90.26 0.91 -64.96
N LYS A 961 89.02 0.77 -64.47
CA LYS A 961 87.89 0.19 -65.22
C LYS A 961 87.32 1.08 -66.32
N LEU A 962 87.64 2.38 -66.30
CA LEU A 962 87.47 3.35 -67.38
C LEU A 962 88.81 4.03 -67.72
N SER A 963 88.82 4.89 -68.74
CA SER A 963 90.02 5.64 -69.17
C SER A 963 90.50 6.71 -68.18
N HIS A 964 89.68 7.00 -67.16
CA HIS A 964 89.97 7.88 -66.04
C HIS A 964 89.79 7.08 -64.73
N ALA A 965 90.49 7.48 -63.67
CA ALA A 965 90.39 6.81 -62.38
C ALA A 965 88.96 6.89 -61.81
N LEU A 966 88.56 5.81 -61.14
CA LEU A 966 87.31 5.71 -60.39
C LEU A 966 87.58 5.22 -58.98
N ASP A 967 86.72 5.66 -58.07
CA ASP A 967 86.60 5.13 -56.72
C ASP A 967 85.73 3.85 -56.76
N GLU A 968 86.24 2.75 -56.21
CA GLU A 968 85.60 1.43 -56.28
C GLU A 968 85.35 0.83 -54.89
N ASN A 969 84.14 0.28 -54.74
CA ASN A 969 83.52 0.00 -53.47
C ASN A 969 82.93 -1.40 -53.40
N ILE A 970 82.88 -1.93 -52.18
CA ILE A 970 82.25 -3.21 -51.85
C ILE A 970 81.00 -2.95 -51.00
N ASP A 971 79.86 -3.51 -51.39
CA ASP A 971 78.57 -3.42 -50.69
C ASP A 971 78.36 -4.68 -49.83
N TYR A 972 78.15 -4.48 -48.53
CA TYR A 972 77.91 -5.53 -47.54
C TYR A 972 76.43 -5.65 -47.12
N THR A 973 75.56 -4.75 -47.60
CA THR A 973 74.14 -4.70 -47.22
C THR A 973 73.18 -4.86 -48.39
N GLY A 974 73.66 -4.76 -49.62
CA GLY A 974 72.84 -4.70 -50.83
C GLY A 974 72.23 -3.31 -51.09
N ARG A 975 72.38 -2.35 -50.17
CA ARG A 975 71.72 -1.04 -50.25
C ARG A 975 72.16 -0.23 -51.47
N PHE A 976 73.42 -0.36 -51.87
CA PHE A 976 73.99 0.34 -53.03
C PHE A 976 73.79 -0.42 -54.35
N THR A 977 73.56 -1.73 -54.31
CA THR A 977 73.67 -2.60 -55.49
C THR A 977 72.38 -3.33 -55.89
N GLN A 978 71.53 -3.73 -54.93
CA GLN A 978 70.25 -4.41 -55.20
C GLN A 978 69.17 -3.35 -55.38
N GLN A 979 68.43 -3.36 -56.50
CA GLN A 979 67.40 -2.36 -56.83
C GLN A 979 66.29 -2.29 -55.78
#